data_AF-A0A3E2HM71-F1
#
_entry.id   AF-A0A3E2HM71-F1
#
_cell.length_a   1.000
_cell.length_b   1.000
_cell.length_c   1.000
_cell.angle_alpha   90.00
_cell.angle_beta   90.00
_cell.angle_gamma   90.00
#
_symmetry.space_group_name_H-M   'P 1'
#
loop_
_entity.id
_entity.type
_entity.pdbx_description
1 polymer ?
#
loop_
_entity_poly.entity_id
_entity_poly.type
_entity_poly.pdbx_seq_one_letter_code
_entity_poly.pdbx_strand_id
1 'polypeptide(L)'
;MLRASQRYTSQLRSLRTPLQRRFASSESSAFHGAEDNAFNRERQAVKEHAAATSEHLERKLTVDNSMTIPALIVASVNAYNLWNEHWSHWEHLPPLEERTEYSYQNIRTKNFFWGEGDKTLFIDSFESSIEKIIGVLLASRQSDMGTLVFSSSRDHPSSRSSRSKLPLFLFSILAAVIYLQFYALPQYIYRTEPTANALKLSQHHVDRVKEGLRRCTFFNTPPVQYPFPVSTSRENPRWNPISGQKSTVILRNSRLFDGENFVDGLVDIVLKKGVVASVESTSSSVLSLDISDAAILDLNGSYVTPGLVDLHSHHMAMSWPLIDATDDTNEVNSLTGAVTPFLRIQDSLKPYDPATAVIASGGVTTSLVIPGSANIIGGEGVVVKNVLRSGLNGEEVVEEILLEHGVPVGERRRYLKMACGENPRRVYKHTRMGNAWHLRKHMARAQDILEKQDQWCLSAAVAMESGNEIEIAAMAEVLDKYGGMAEAIEYDSTIAMLKGKIGINVHCYEVEDFEDMLHHSKEFGFRIQAFHHALEAWKVPEMIKESGENITIATFAEFSLYKKEAYGANLWAGKILAEHGVPVAYKSDHVNGETSAKYLLYQAATAHSFHLSENLALQSVTSVPAKSLELDHRIGFVRQGYDADIVVWDSHPLSVGATPLQVYIDGKATLDPKKVAESRSKVDSKYVNSVSEKPLMRKILQQDVKIEMCAKLQRTGQKIVINGIQKSFLDSHSGVAAEGGNMTMVIDGGEIICLGSKIECISVAANGYELQLSNGYILPGLTLVSVNLGLTEIVDDENTGDGFVSLKSDPTNPDNVVFAKYGVHLEGQAFKRAKIGGITKAITAPMLHGEDAGGFLSGVSVGIKTDEKHTILDGGIFQDDVALHFVVGQGAKADETIPTVSTATAKIRKILFDNQGKDNIYGRVEGGSLPLVVHVENKYDIMQLIKIKQDYKSLKLVIQGGAGVPEVAEELAAAKIPVILTSARDAPYSWEKKDLLVGPPLTKSPAEVLADAGVLFGIAYASFNDAHIHNLAIEAAWAAKFAGLSESAAVNLVSKNIEEILDLKIDSKKRDFVVFEGNPLQFGASVVISVDGDSKIVTDCWPEAQ
;
A
#
# COMPACT_ATOMS: atom_id res chain seq x y z
N MET A 1 14.89 -51.02 -25.17
CA MET A 1 15.29 -50.97 -26.60
C MET A 1 14.37 -49.97 -27.28
N LEU A 2 14.76 -49.03 -28.15
CA LEU A 2 16.07 -48.56 -28.61
C LEU A 2 15.92 -47.09 -29.07
N ARG A 3 16.89 -46.24 -28.69
CA ARG A 3 17.55 -45.10 -29.38
C ARG A 3 16.93 -44.58 -30.72
N ALA A 4 16.99 -43.29 -31.08
CA ALA A 4 18.13 -42.38 -30.89
C ALA A 4 17.81 -40.86 -30.98
N SER A 5 18.51 -40.09 -30.13
CA SER A 5 19.11 -38.74 -30.32
C SER A 5 19.01 -38.06 -31.70
N GLN A 6 18.56 -36.80 -31.79
CA GLN A 6 19.38 -35.57 -31.63
C GLN A 6 20.73 -35.57 -32.37
N ARG A 7 20.93 -34.63 -33.32
CA ARG A 7 22.16 -33.79 -33.44
C ARG A 7 22.17 -32.74 -34.56
N TYR A 8 22.83 -31.62 -34.26
CA TYR A 8 23.45 -30.61 -35.15
C TYR A 8 22.59 -29.86 -36.18
N THR A 9 22.01 -28.75 -35.72
CA THR A 9 22.17 -27.46 -36.42
C THR A 9 23.61 -26.97 -36.24
N SER A 10 24.23 -26.49 -37.31
CA SER A 10 25.57 -25.90 -37.27
C SER A 10 25.74 -24.80 -38.32
N GLN A 11 26.25 -23.65 -37.88
CA GLN A 11 27.02 -22.67 -38.68
C GLN A 11 26.24 -21.92 -39.80
N LEU A 12 26.35 -20.59 -39.98
CA LEU A 12 27.10 -19.54 -39.28
C LEU A 12 26.25 -18.25 -39.27
N ARG A 13 26.22 -17.53 -38.14
CA ARG A 13 25.90 -16.09 -38.09
C ARG A 13 27.18 -15.34 -37.70
N SER A 14 27.75 -14.59 -38.64
CA SER A 14 28.75 -13.57 -38.34
C SER A 14 28.35 -12.24 -38.97
N LEU A 15 27.89 -11.33 -38.12
CA LEU A 15 28.21 -9.89 -38.12
C LEU A 15 28.69 -9.29 -39.46
N ARG A 16 27.85 -8.40 -40.04
CA ARG A 16 28.11 -6.96 -40.14
C ARG A 16 27.05 -6.25 -40.97
N THR A 17 26.33 -5.32 -40.36
CA THR A 17 25.67 -4.20 -41.04
C THR A 17 26.74 -3.34 -41.73
N PRO A 18 26.42 -2.73 -42.88
CA PRO A 18 25.98 -1.33 -42.80
C PRO A 18 24.85 -0.93 -43.77
N LEU A 19 24.15 0.13 -43.38
CA LEU A 19 23.50 1.15 -44.22
C LEU A 19 22.91 0.78 -45.60
N GLN A 20 21.57 0.83 -45.64
CA GLN A 20 20.74 1.44 -46.69
C GLN A 20 20.69 0.88 -48.14
N ARG A 21 19.42 0.71 -48.55
CA ARG A 21 18.79 0.93 -49.88
C ARG A 21 18.61 -0.23 -50.87
N ARG A 22 17.34 -0.31 -51.31
CA ARG A 22 16.78 -0.78 -52.60
C ARG A 22 16.74 -2.29 -52.86
N PHE A 23 15.55 -2.85 -52.69
CA PHE A 23 14.78 -3.26 -53.87
C PHE A 23 13.57 -2.33 -54.02
N ALA A 24 13.21 -2.00 -55.26
CA ALA A 24 12.22 -0.97 -55.57
C ALA A 24 10.90 -1.59 -56.05
N SER A 25 9.77 -1.05 -55.59
CA SER A 25 8.53 -1.11 -56.34
C SER A 25 8.67 -0.22 -57.58
N SER A 26 8.27 -0.74 -58.74
CA SER A 26 8.13 0.06 -59.97
C SER A 26 6.70 0.60 -60.04
N GLU A 27 6.43 1.67 -59.31
CA GLU A 27 5.19 2.45 -59.46
C GLU A 27 5.50 3.79 -60.14
N SER A 28 4.77 4.07 -61.21
CA SER A 28 4.87 5.32 -61.94
C SER A 28 4.21 6.45 -61.15
N SER A 29 5.01 7.23 -60.42
CA SER A 29 4.55 8.48 -59.80
C SER A 29 4.02 9.44 -60.86
N ALA A 30 2.81 9.97 -60.64
CA ALA A 30 2.23 11.03 -61.47
C ALA A 30 2.85 12.42 -61.23
N PHE A 31 3.80 12.54 -60.29
CA PHE A 31 4.45 13.80 -59.91
C PHE A 31 5.93 13.82 -60.31
N HIS A 32 6.44 15.00 -60.68
CA HIS A 32 7.83 15.20 -61.07
C HIS A 32 8.40 16.46 -60.39
N GLY A 33 9.69 16.42 -60.00
CA GLY A 33 10.37 17.55 -59.38
C GLY A 33 10.00 17.75 -57.90
N ALA A 34 9.94 19.01 -57.46
CA ALA A 34 9.77 19.38 -56.04
C ALA A 34 8.45 18.91 -55.41
N GLU A 35 7.47 18.51 -56.22
CA GLU A 35 6.17 18.02 -55.78
C GLU A 35 6.19 16.53 -55.37
N ASP A 36 7.21 15.76 -55.77
CA ASP A 36 7.35 14.32 -55.45
C ASP A 36 7.89 14.11 -54.02
N ASN A 37 7.12 14.50 -53.02
CA ASN A 37 7.40 14.25 -51.60
C ASN A 37 6.49 13.14 -51.02
N ALA A 38 6.80 12.65 -49.82
CA ALA A 38 6.06 11.54 -49.19
C ALA A 38 4.59 11.90 -48.92
N PHE A 39 4.33 13.11 -48.40
CA PHE A 39 2.99 13.61 -48.07
C PHE A 39 2.06 13.67 -49.29
N ASN A 40 2.55 14.13 -50.44
CA ASN A 40 1.75 14.17 -51.67
C ASN A 40 1.44 12.77 -52.22
N ARG A 41 2.38 11.81 -52.11
CA ARG A 41 2.14 10.41 -52.49
C ARG A 41 1.12 9.73 -51.58
N GLU A 42 1.24 9.89 -50.28
CA GLU A 42 0.29 9.36 -49.29
C GLU A 42 -1.12 9.96 -49.50
N ARG A 43 -1.22 11.27 -49.72
CA ARG A 43 -2.48 11.96 -50.02
C ARG A 43 -3.14 11.51 -51.34
N GLN A 44 -2.34 11.15 -52.34
CA GLN A 44 -2.84 10.58 -53.59
C GLN A 44 -3.37 9.15 -53.38
N ALA A 45 -2.62 8.30 -52.65
CA ALA A 45 -3.07 6.95 -52.29
C ALA A 45 -4.36 6.96 -51.46
N VAL A 46 -4.49 7.90 -50.51
CA VAL A 46 -5.73 8.11 -49.73
C VAL A 46 -6.90 8.53 -50.63
N LYS A 47 -6.67 9.40 -51.64
CA LYS A 47 -7.70 9.77 -52.62
C LYS A 47 -8.16 8.61 -53.48
N GLU A 48 -7.23 7.80 -53.99
CA GLU A 48 -7.52 6.64 -54.84
C GLU A 48 -8.23 5.54 -54.04
N HIS A 49 -7.83 5.31 -52.79
CA HIS A 49 -8.54 4.41 -51.89
C HIS A 49 -9.96 4.90 -51.56
N ALA A 50 -10.15 6.21 -51.35
CA ALA A 50 -11.46 6.80 -51.04
C ALA A 50 -12.44 6.77 -52.23
N ALA A 51 -11.96 6.90 -53.47
CA ALA A 51 -12.80 6.93 -54.66
C ALA A 51 -13.60 5.63 -54.86
N ALA A 52 -12.98 4.47 -54.58
CA ALA A 52 -13.65 3.17 -54.67
C ALA A 52 -14.77 2.99 -53.63
N THR A 53 -14.71 3.70 -52.49
CA THR A 53 -15.73 3.65 -51.44
C THR A 53 -16.88 4.62 -51.68
N SER A 54 -16.62 5.82 -52.21
CA SER A 54 -17.67 6.84 -52.42
C SER A 54 -18.61 6.54 -53.58
N GLU A 55 -18.11 5.99 -54.70
CA GLU A 55 -18.93 5.67 -55.89
C GLU A 55 -19.98 4.57 -55.62
N HIS A 56 -19.73 3.69 -54.64
CA HIS A 56 -20.72 2.71 -54.17
C HIS A 56 -21.66 3.25 -53.09
N LEU A 57 -21.31 4.32 -52.37
CA LEU A 57 -22.10 4.88 -51.27
C LEU A 57 -23.28 5.72 -51.79
N GLU A 58 -23.04 6.62 -52.74
CA GLU A 58 -24.10 7.47 -53.34
C GLU A 58 -25.19 6.62 -54.01
N ARG A 59 -24.78 5.50 -54.64
CA ARG A 59 -25.69 4.60 -55.36
C ARG A 59 -26.57 3.73 -54.45
N LYS A 60 -26.22 3.57 -53.16
CA LYS A 60 -27.13 3.02 -52.13
C LYS A 60 -28.06 4.08 -51.57
N LEU A 61 -27.54 5.27 -51.27
CA LEU A 61 -28.33 6.39 -50.73
C LEU A 61 -29.49 6.83 -51.64
N THR A 62 -29.38 6.65 -52.97
CA THR A 62 -30.50 6.94 -53.88
C THR A 62 -31.64 5.90 -53.83
N VAL A 63 -31.41 4.71 -53.29
CA VAL A 63 -32.41 3.62 -53.21
C VAL A 63 -33.15 3.64 -51.85
N ASP A 64 -32.45 3.98 -50.77
CA ASP A 64 -33.01 3.98 -49.40
C ASP A 64 -34.02 5.10 -49.11
N ASN A 65 -34.09 6.14 -49.95
CA ASN A 65 -35.13 7.18 -49.88
C ASN A 65 -36.57 6.63 -50.02
N SER A 66 -36.73 5.37 -50.41
CA SER A 66 -38.01 4.66 -50.43
C SER A 66 -38.53 4.21 -49.05
N MET A 67 -37.66 4.10 -48.03
CA MET A 67 -38.04 3.69 -46.67
C MET A 67 -38.05 4.83 -45.65
N THR A 68 -37.22 5.87 -45.83
CA THR A 68 -37.11 6.99 -44.88
C THR A 68 -38.41 7.78 -44.74
N ILE A 69 -39.10 8.06 -45.85
CA ILE A 69 -40.34 8.86 -45.83
C ILE A 69 -41.50 8.12 -45.12
N PRO A 70 -41.79 6.83 -45.40
CA PRO A 70 -42.74 6.05 -44.61
C PRO A 70 -42.37 5.98 -43.11
N ALA A 71 -41.09 5.78 -42.77
CA ALA A 71 -40.65 5.70 -41.38
C ALA A 71 -40.89 7.02 -40.61
N LEU A 72 -40.62 8.17 -41.23
CA LEU A 72 -40.90 9.49 -40.65
C LEU A 72 -42.40 9.76 -40.47
N ILE A 73 -43.25 9.26 -41.36
CA ILE A 73 -44.72 9.36 -41.22
C ILE A 73 -45.19 8.50 -40.04
N VAL A 74 -44.73 7.25 -39.93
CA VAL A 74 -45.07 6.36 -38.80
C VAL A 74 -44.58 6.93 -37.46
N ALA A 75 -43.35 7.46 -37.42
CA ALA A 75 -42.82 8.11 -36.22
C ALA A 75 -43.64 9.35 -35.81
N SER A 76 -44.03 10.19 -36.79
CA SER A 76 -44.88 11.37 -36.55
C SER A 76 -46.27 10.99 -36.03
N VAL A 77 -46.90 9.95 -36.57
CA VAL A 77 -48.19 9.45 -36.07
C VAL A 77 -48.08 8.89 -34.65
N ASN A 78 -47.00 8.15 -34.36
CA ASN A 78 -46.75 7.65 -33.01
C ASN A 78 -46.53 8.78 -32.00
N ALA A 79 -45.77 9.81 -32.38
CA ALA A 79 -45.56 11.01 -31.56
C ALA A 79 -46.87 11.78 -31.32
N TYR A 80 -47.74 11.90 -32.32
CA TYR A 80 -49.06 12.52 -32.19
C TYR A 80 -50.00 11.73 -31.26
N ASN A 81 -49.97 10.40 -31.33
CA ASN A 81 -50.76 9.55 -30.42
C ASN A 81 -50.26 9.67 -28.97
N LEU A 82 -48.95 9.58 -28.74
CA LEU A 82 -48.33 9.79 -27.42
C LEU A 82 -48.61 11.18 -26.85
N TRP A 83 -48.65 12.22 -27.70
CA TRP A 83 -49.04 13.58 -27.29
C TRP A 83 -50.50 13.63 -26.80
N ASN A 84 -51.42 13.01 -27.52
CA ASN A 84 -52.83 12.96 -27.12
C ASN A 84 -53.05 12.10 -25.86
N GLU A 85 -52.32 10.99 -25.70
CA GLU A 85 -52.34 10.18 -24.47
C GLU A 85 -51.77 10.96 -23.27
N HIS A 86 -50.69 11.73 -23.47
CA HIS A 86 -50.13 12.60 -22.44
C HIS A 86 -51.10 13.70 -21.99
N TRP A 87 -51.81 14.33 -22.95
CA TRP A 87 -52.83 15.33 -22.63
C TRP A 87 -54.07 14.71 -21.96
N SER A 88 -54.51 13.53 -22.40
CA SER A 88 -55.58 12.79 -21.72
C SER A 88 -55.20 12.43 -20.28
N HIS A 89 -53.96 12.02 -20.03
CA HIS A 89 -53.45 11.81 -18.67
C HIS A 89 -53.41 13.12 -17.85
N TRP A 90 -53.05 14.25 -18.49
CA TRP A 90 -53.06 15.58 -17.87
C TRP A 90 -54.46 16.05 -17.43
N GLU A 91 -55.51 15.71 -18.18
CA GLU A 91 -56.91 16.02 -17.85
C GLU A 91 -57.45 15.25 -16.64
N HIS A 92 -56.84 14.10 -16.30
CA HIS A 92 -57.23 13.28 -15.14
C HIS A 92 -56.44 13.60 -13.86
N LEU A 93 -55.44 14.47 -13.93
CA LEU A 93 -54.68 14.94 -12.77
C LEU A 93 -55.38 16.14 -12.09
N PRO A 94 -55.29 16.29 -10.75
CA PRO A 94 -55.89 17.42 -10.05
C PRO A 94 -55.33 18.78 -10.52
N PRO A 95 -55.99 19.91 -10.18
CA PRO A 95 -55.49 21.25 -10.49
C PRO A 95 -54.02 21.43 -10.06
N LEU A 96 -53.25 22.23 -10.81
CA LEU A 96 -51.81 22.41 -10.55
C LEU A 96 -51.48 22.82 -9.10
N GLU A 97 -52.37 23.60 -8.49
CA GLU A 97 -52.32 24.08 -7.10
C GLU A 97 -52.39 22.95 -6.04
N GLU A 98 -52.86 21.77 -6.41
CA GLU A 98 -53.02 20.60 -5.52
C GLU A 98 -51.99 19.49 -5.80
N ARG A 99 -51.07 19.69 -6.76
CA ARG A 99 -50.03 18.71 -7.11
C ARG A 99 -48.83 18.84 -6.16
N THR A 100 -48.27 17.70 -5.75
CA THR A 100 -47.09 17.67 -4.88
C THR A 100 -45.85 18.19 -5.63
N GLU A 101 -45.37 19.38 -5.29
CA GLU A 101 -44.08 19.87 -5.76
C GLU A 101 -42.93 19.12 -5.07
N TYR A 102 -42.00 18.58 -5.86
CA TYR A 102 -40.78 17.96 -5.36
C TYR A 102 -39.62 18.95 -5.44
N SER A 103 -38.74 18.95 -4.44
CA SER A 103 -37.65 19.93 -4.29
C SER A 103 -36.67 19.98 -5.47
N TYR A 104 -36.53 18.91 -6.26
CA TYR A 104 -35.70 18.88 -7.46
C TYR A 104 -36.32 19.60 -8.68
N GLN A 105 -37.61 19.93 -8.66
CA GLN A 105 -38.29 20.63 -9.76
C GLN A 105 -37.91 22.12 -9.84
N ASN A 106 -37.30 22.69 -8.79
CA ASN A 106 -36.92 24.11 -8.70
C ASN A 106 -35.38 24.36 -8.70
N ILE A 107 -34.59 23.54 -9.40
CA ILE A 107 -33.12 23.73 -9.50
C ILE A 107 -32.73 24.60 -10.72
N ARG A 108 -32.99 25.91 -10.65
CA ARG A 108 -32.31 26.96 -11.44
C ARG A 108 -32.18 28.26 -10.65
N THR A 109 -31.04 28.46 -9.98
CA THR A 109 -30.81 29.59 -9.05
C THR A 109 -30.10 30.81 -9.65
N LYS A 110 -29.98 30.90 -10.99
CA LYS A 110 -29.50 32.09 -11.70
C LYS A 110 -30.22 32.30 -13.03
N ASN A 111 -30.77 33.50 -13.21
CA ASN A 111 -31.37 33.93 -14.47
C ASN A 111 -30.27 34.27 -15.49
N PHE A 112 -30.46 33.84 -16.74
CA PHE A 112 -29.65 34.26 -17.88
C PHE A 112 -30.42 35.32 -18.68
N PHE A 113 -29.74 36.08 -19.54
CA PHE A 113 -30.34 37.14 -20.37
C PHE A 113 -31.40 36.68 -21.40
N TRP A 114 -31.73 35.39 -21.43
CA TRP A 114 -32.66 34.73 -22.36
C TRP A 114 -33.78 33.91 -21.67
N GLY A 115 -33.96 34.05 -20.35
CA GLY A 115 -35.08 33.43 -19.62
C GLY A 115 -34.85 33.30 -18.11
N GLU A 116 -35.96 33.24 -17.36
CA GLU A 116 -35.99 33.02 -15.92
C GLU A 116 -36.59 31.64 -15.62
N GLY A 117 -35.86 30.81 -14.87
CA GLY A 117 -36.30 29.46 -14.48
C GLY A 117 -36.66 28.53 -15.64
N ASP A 118 -37.87 27.99 -15.58
CA ASP A 118 -38.56 27.12 -16.51
C ASP A 118 -39.12 27.87 -17.75
N LYS A 119 -39.22 29.21 -17.69
CA LYS A 119 -39.64 30.05 -18.83
C LYS A 119 -38.44 30.46 -19.67
N THR A 120 -38.14 29.62 -20.67
CA THR A 120 -37.09 29.90 -21.67
C THR A 120 -37.68 30.34 -22.99
N LEU A 121 -36.95 31.20 -23.72
CA LEU A 121 -37.29 31.68 -25.07
C LEU A 121 -37.60 30.57 -26.10
N PHE A 122 -37.25 29.31 -25.82
CA PHE A 122 -37.50 28.18 -26.70
C PHE A 122 -38.90 27.57 -26.56
N ILE A 123 -39.57 27.73 -25.41
CA ILE A 123 -40.92 27.18 -25.17
C ILE A 123 -41.96 28.08 -25.86
N ASP A 124 -41.95 29.38 -25.58
CA ASP A 124 -42.85 30.36 -26.22
C ASP A 124 -42.65 30.47 -27.74
N SER A 125 -41.47 30.10 -28.25
CA SER A 125 -41.20 30.06 -29.69
C SER A 125 -41.89 28.92 -30.44
N PHE A 126 -42.24 27.82 -29.75
CA PHE A 126 -42.77 26.62 -30.39
C PHE A 126 -44.26 26.78 -30.72
N GLU A 127 -45.05 27.33 -29.80
CA GLU A 127 -46.45 27.72 -30.05
C GLU A 127 -46.52 28.80 -31.16
N SER A 128 -45.69 29.85 -31.07
CA SER A 128 -45.65 30.91 -32.10
C SER A 128 -45.25 30.41 -33.50
N SER A 129 -44.49 29.31 -33.58
CA SER A 129 -44.05 28.73 -34.85
C SER A 129 -45.10 27.81 -35.46
N ILE A 130 -45.83 27.04 -34.65
CA ILE A 130 -46.92 26.18 -35.12
C ILE A 130 -48.09 27.03 -35.65
N GLU A 131 -48.49 28.10 -34.95
CA GLU A 131 -49.53 29.00 -35.47
C GLU A 131 -49.13 29.70 -36.77
N LYS A 132 -47.85 30.10 -36.92
CA LYS A 132 -47.35 30.70 -38.17
C LYS A 132 -47.29 29.72 -39.34
N ILE A 133 -46.95 28.45 -39.09
CA ILE A 133 -46.93 27.41 -40.14
C ILE A 133 -48.36 27.05 -40.57
N ILE A 134 -49.32 26.98 -39.64
CA ILE A 134 -50.73 26.75 -39.94
C ILE A 134 -51.36 27.95 -40.66
N GLY A 135 -51.01 29.18 -40.27
CA GLY A 135 -51.46 30.42 -40.92
C GLY A 135 -50.99 30.55 -42.38
N VAL A 136 -49.79 30.07 -42.72
CA VAL A 136 -49.26 30.09 -44.09
C VAL A 136 -49.92 29.04 -45.01
N LEU A 137 -50.44 27.94 -44.47
CA LEU A 137 -51.10 26.88 -45.25
C LEU A 137 -52.60 27.11 -45.52
N LEU A 138 -53.25 28.04 -44.81
CA LEU A 138 -54.70 28.31 -44.97
C LEU A 138 -55.02 29.59 -45.76
N ALA A 139 -54.02 30.34 -46.22
CA ALA A 139 -54.20 31.64 -46.88
C ALA A 139 -53.66 31.69 -48.33
N SER A 140 -54.20 30.87 -49.24
CA SER A 140 -54.41 31.25 -50.67
C SER A 140 -55.16 30.20 -51.48
N ARG A 141 -56.48 30.18 -51.34
CA ARG A 141 -57.38 29.81 -52.44
C ARG A 141 -58.22 31.04 -52.77
N GLN A 142 -58.25 31.42 -54.06
CA GLN A 142 -58.77 32.70 -54.60
C GLN A 142 -57.87 33.91 -54.26
N SER A 143 -57.21 34.57 -55.22
CA SER A 143 -57.81 35.09 -56.46
C SER A 143 -56.85 35.13 -57.67
N ASP A 144 -57.41 34.93 -58.87
CA ASP A 144 -56.76 35.18 -60.16
C ASP A 144 -56.69 36.68 -60.49
N MET A 145 -55.60 37.09 -61.14
CA MET A 145 -55.52 38.08 -62.25
C MET A 145 -54.04 38.15 -62.69
N GLY A 146 -53.68 37.79 -63.92
CA GLY A 146 -53.64 38.70 -65.08
C GLY A 146 -52.34 39.53 -65.07
N THR A 147 -51.48 39.56 -66.09
CA THR A 147 -51.79 39.84 -67.51
C THR A 147 -50.60 39.46 -68.43
N LEU A 148 -50.86 39.29 -69.73
CA LEU A 148 -49.90 38.90 -70.79
C LEU A 148 -48.91 40.01 -71.21
N VAL A 149 -47.86 39.67 -71.99
CA VAL A 149 -47.49 40.28 -73.31
C VAL A 149 -46.24 39.60 -73.97
N PHE A 150 -46.30 39.47 -75.32
CA PHE A 150 -45.28 39.26 -76.40
C PHE A 150 -43.74 39.17 -76.08
N SER A 151 -42.86 38.51 -76.87
CA SER A 151 -42.95 37.69 -78.11
C SER A 151 -41.68 36.83 -78.30
N SER A 152 -41.73 35.71 -79.05
CA SER A 152 -40.57 35.16 -79.79
C SER A 152 -40.99 34.12 -80.86
N SER A 153 -40.03 33.67 -81.69
CA SER A 153 -40.23 33.16 -83.07
C SER A 153 -40.27 31.62 -83.26
N ARG A 154 -40.50 31.22 -84.52
CA ARG A 154 -40.94 29.89 -85.01
C ARG A 154 -39.84 28.82 -85.30
N ASP A 155 -40.34 27.57 -85.40
CA ASP A 155 -39.98 26.43 -86.27
C ASP A 155 -38.60 25.73 -86.21
N HIS A 156 -38.59 24.40 -85.92
CA HIS A 156 -38.56 23.30 -86.93
C HIS A 156 -38.57 21.87 -86.28
N PRO A 157 -38.75 20.74 -87.02
CA PRO A 157 -39.41 19.52 -86.48
C PRO A 157 -38.64 18.16 -86.46
N SER A 158 -39.16 17.23 -85.63
CA SER A 158 -38.98 15.75 -85.65
C SER A 158 -37.59 15.17 -85.23
N SER A 159 -37.43 13.95 -84.68
CA SER A 159 -38.28 12.73 -84.70
C SER A 159 -38.21 11.87 -83.39
N ARG A 160 -38.45 10.54 -83.47
CA ARG A 160 -38.95 9.63 -82.39
C ARG A 160 -37.89 8.83 -81.61
N SER A 161 -38.14 8.63 -80.30
CA SER A 161 -38.32 7.30 -79.62
C SER A 161 -38.80 7.56 -78.16
N SER A 162 -39.32 6.66 -77.32
CA SER A 162 -39.89 5.30 -77.43
C SER A 162 -40.96 5.09 -76.31
N ARG A 163 -41.35 3.85 -75.95
CA ARG A 163 -42.10 3.51 -74.72
C ARG A 163 -41.73 2.13 -74.15
N SER A 164 -41.67 1.99 -72.83
CA SER A 164 -41.81 0.71 -72.12
C SER A 164 -43.03 0.76 -71.18
N LYS A 165 -43.73 -0.37 -71.02
CA LYS A 165 -44.89 -0.51 -70.13
C LYS A 165 -44.52 -1.42 -68.96
N LEU A 166 -44.92 -1.05 -67.73
CA LEU A 166 -45.14 -2.00 -66.63
C LEU A 166 -46.66 -2.12 -66.38
N PRO A 167 -47.20 -3.27 -65.94
CA PRO A 167 -48.63 -3.56 -66.03
C PRO A 167 -49.44 -3.11 -64.80
N LEU A 168 -50.74 -2.87 -65.00
CA LEU A 168 -51.70 -2.46 -63.95
C LEU A 168 -51.82 -3.42 -62.74
N PHE A 169 -51.31 -4.65 -62.85
CA PHE A 169 -51.42 -5.69 -61.83
C PHE A 169 -50.78 -5.31 -60.48
N LEU A 170 -49.71 -4.52 -60.49
CA LEU A 170 -49.02 -4.06 -59.28
C LEU A 170 -49.88 -3.09 -58.44
N PHE A 171 -50.67 -2.22 -59.09
CA PHE A 171 -51.57 -1.30 -58.39
C PHE A 171 -52.74 -2.04 -57.70
N SER A 172 -53.24 -3.12 -58.31
CA SER A 172 -54.31 -3.94 -57.73
C SER A 172 -53.85 -4.65 -56.45
N ILE A 173 -52.63 -5.20 -56.45
CA ILE A 173 -52.04 -5.86 -55.27
C ILE A 173 -51.78 -4.84 -54.17
N LEU A 174 -51.19 -3.69 -54.49
CA LEU A 174 -50.89 -2.65 -53.51
C LEU A 174 -52.17 -2.13 -52.82
N ALA A 175 -53.24 -1.88 -53.60
CA ALA A 175 -54.53 -1.47 -53.05
C ALA A 175 -55.18 -2.55 -52.16
N ALA A 176 -55.06 -3.83 -52.54
CA ALA A 176 -55.55 -4.95 -51.73
C ALA A 176 -54.77 -5.10 -50.40
N VAL A 177 -53.44 -4.94 -50.43
CA VAL A 177 -52.59 -4.96 -49.23
C VAL A 177 -52.91 -3.79 -48.30
N ILE A 178 -53.12 -2.58 -48.84
CA ILE A 178 -53.50 -1.41 -48.05
C ILE A 178 -54.90 -1.60 -47.44
N TYR A 179 -55.88 -2.10 -48.20
CA TYR A 179 -57.22 -2.39 -47.66
C TYR A 179 -57.18 -3.48 -46.57
N LEU A 180 -56.35 -4.52 -46.76
CA LEU A 180 -56.12 -5.54 -45.74
C LEU A 180 -55.47 -4.95 -44.49
N GLN A 181 -54.36 -4.21 -44.60
CA GLN A 181 -53.62 -3.69 -43.45
C GLN A 181 -54.30 -2.54 -42.70
N PHE A 182 -55.05 -1.66 -43.39
CA PHE A 182 -55.60 -0.43 -42.80
C PHE A 182 -57.12 -0.45 -42.61
N TYR A 183 -57.84 -1.46 -43.11
CA TYR A 183 -59.30 -1.56 -42.97
C TYR A 183 -59.76 -2.92 -42.43
N ALA A 184 -59.32 -4.03 -43.03
CA ALA A 184 -59.76 -5.36 -42.62
C ALA A 184 -59.05 -5.88 -41.36
N LEU A 185 -57.71 -5.82 -41.29
CA LEU A 185 -56.93 -6.23 -40.12
C LEU A 185 -57.27 -5.40 -38.89
N PRO A 186 -57.36 -4.06 -38.93
CA PRO A 186 -57.74 -3.28 -37.77
C PRO A 186 -59.13 -3.64 -37.25
N GLN A 187 -60.13 -3.85 -38.13
CA GLN A 187 -61.47 -4.27 -37.69
C GLN A 187 -61.54 -5.73 -37.22
N TYR A 188 -60.66 -6.61 -37.70
CA TYR A 188 -60.54 -7.97 -37.19
C TYR A 188 -59.84 -7.98 -35.82
N ILE A 189 -58.78 -7.19 -35.65
CA ILE A 189 -58.03 -7.01 -34.40
C ILE A 189 -58.89 -6.30 -33.35
N TYR A 190 -59.71 -5.30 -33.71
CA TYR A 190 -60.64 -4.65 -32.77
C TYR A 190 -61.84 -5.52 -32.39
N ARG A 191 -62.17 -6.56 -33.17
CA ARG A 191 -63.21 -7.55 -32.82
C ARG A 191 -62.65 -8.78 -32.12
N THR A 192 -61.35 -9.03 -32.25
CA THR A 192 -60.59 -9.79 -31.27
C THR A 192 -60.03 -8.84 -30.22
N GLU A 193 -60.92 -8.21 -29.44
CA GLU A 193 -60.56 -7.94 -28.05
C GLU A 193 -59.96 -9.26 -27.51
N PRO A 194 -58.73 -9.26 -26.98
CA PRO A 194 -58.32 -10.30 -26.08
C PRO A 194 -59.14 -10.10 -24.80
N THR A 195 -60.40 -10.54 -24.84
CA THR A 195 -61.19 -10.91 -23.67
C THR A 195 -60.29 -11.71 -22.77
N ALA A 196 -59.82 -11.07 -21.70
CA ALA A 196 -58.82 -11.56 -20.76
C ALA A 196 -58.17 -12.90 -21.17
N ASN A 197 -57.23 -12.85 -22.11
CA ASN A 197 -56.03 -13.66 -21.94
C ASN A 197 -55.30 -13.06 -20.74
N ALA A 198 -55.91 -13.26 -19.57
CA ALA A 198 -55.25 -13.13 -18.30
C ALA A 198 -53.94 -13.88 -18.47
N LEU A 199 -52.83 -13.22 -18.15
CA LEU A 199 -51.66 -13.96 -17.72
C LEU A 199 -52.17 -14.88 -16.62
N LYS A 200 -52.43 -16.16 -16.96
CA LYS A 200 -52.85 -17.15 -15.99
C LYS A 200 -51.71 -17.20 -15.01
N LEU A 201 -51.93 -16.61 -13.84
CA LEU A 201 -50.90 -16.38 -12.85
C LEU A 201 -50.33 -17.73 -12.49
N SER A 202 -49.17 -18.05 -13.08
CA SER A 202 -48.59 -19.36 -12.95
C SER A 202 -47.96 -19.44 -11.57
N GLN A 203 -47.91 -20.64 -10.99
CA GLN A 203 -47.19 -20.82 -9.73
C GLN A 203 -45.73 -20.35 -9.87
N HIS A 204 -45.13 -20.50 -11.06
CA HIS A 204 -43.81 -19.98 -11.38
C HIS A 204 -43.72 -18.45 -11.27
N HIS A 205 -44.69 -17.69 -11.80
CA HIS A 205 -44.72 -16.23 -11.68
C HIS A 205 -44.78 -15.79 -10.21
N VAL A 206 -45.66 -16.41 -9.43
CA VAL A 206 -45.81 -16.15 -7.99
C VAL A 206 -44.51 -16.47 -7.24
N ASP A 207 -43.88 -17.61 -7.55
CA ASP A 207 -42.66 -18.04 -6.88
C ASP A 207 -41.46 -17.15 -7.26
N ARG A 208 -41.40 -16.62 -8.49
CA ARG A 208 -40.38 -15.64 -8.91
C ARG A 208 -40.51 -14.29 -8.21
N VAL A 209 -41.73 -13.76 -8.07
CA VAL A 209 -41.97 -12.52 -7.31
C VAL A 209 -41.66 -12.73 -5.82
N LYS A 210 -42.06 -13.87 -5.24
CA LYS A 210 -41.69 -14.26 -3.86
C LYS A 210 -40.18 -14.37 -3.66
N GLU A 211 -39.44 -14.92 -4.62
CA GLU A 211 -37.98 -15.01 -4.52
C GLU A 211 -37.32 -13.63 -4.56
N GLY A 212 -37.76 -12.74 -5.46
CA GLY A 212 -37.32 -11.35 -5.45
C GLY A 212 -37.62 -10.64 -4.12
N LEU A 213 -38.78 -10.89 -3.51
CA LEU A 213 -39.10 -10.37 -2.17
C LEU A 213 -38.24 -10.95 -1.04
N ARG A 214 -37.79 -12.21 -1.12
CA ARG A 214 -36.77 -12.74 -0.20
C ARG A 214 -35.45 -12.00 -0.37
N ARG A 215 -35.05 -11.70 -1.61
CA ARG A 215 -33.84 -10.91 -1.89
C ARG A 215 -33.96 -9.47 -1.41
N CYS A 216 -35.11 -8.81 -1.59
CA CYS A 216 -35.41 -7.53 -0.94
C CYS A 216 -35.24 -7.58 0.57
N THR A 217 -35.78 -8.63 1.21
CA THR A 217 -35.64 -8.84 2.67
C THR A 217 -34.17 -8.97 3.07
N PHE A 218 -33.39 -9.77 2.34
CA PHE A 218 -31.94 -9.90 2.56
C PHE A 218 -31.20 -8.56 2.36
N PHE A 219 -31.45 -7.85 1.26
CA PHE A 219 -30.83 -6.55 0.98
C PHE A 219 -31.19 -5.48 2.02
N ASN A 220 -32.38 -5.52 2.61
CA ASN A 220 -32.85 -4.56 3.62
C ASN A 220 -32.65 -5.02 5.08
N THR A 221 -32.17 -6.24 5.32
CA THR A 221 -31.76 -6.70 6.66
C THR A 221 -30.59 -5.86 7.14
N PRO A 222 -30.61 -5.22 8.32
CA PRO A 222 -29.49 -4.42 8.81
C PRO A 222 -28.24 -5.29 9.07
N PRO A 223 -27.03 -4.69 9.14
CA PRO A 223 -25.82 -5.41 9.55
C PRO A 223 -26.02 -6.11 10.90
N VAL A 224 -25.44 -7.30 11.06
CA VAL A 224 -25.52 -8.07 12.32
C VAL A 224 -24.89 -7.27 13.45
N GLN A 225 -25.70 -6.92 14.45
CA GLN A 225 -25.20 -6.33 15.70
C GLN A 225 -24.93 -7.43 16.71
N TYR A 226 -23.67 -7.53 17.15
CA TYR A 226 -23.25 -8.52 18.13
C TYR A 226 -23.55 -8.01 19.56
N PRO A 227 -24.15 -8.84 20.43
CA PRO A 227 -24.53 -8.41 21.77
C PRO A 227 -23.29 -8.25 22.67
N PHE A 228 -23.26 -7.15 23.43
CA PHE A 228 -22.29 -6.91 24.50
C PHE A 228 -23.00 -6.90 25.87
N PRO A 229 -22.46 -7.56 26.90
CA PRO A 229 -21.26 -8.41 26.88
C PRO A 229 -21.48 -9.70 26.07
N VAL A 230 -20.38 -10.25 25.55
CA VAL A 230 -20.37 -11.52 24.79
C VAL A 230 -20.83 -12.66 25.70
N SER A 231 -21.60 -13.61 25.17
CA SER A 231 -22.06 -14.76 25.97
C SER A 231 -20.88 -15.59 26.48
N THR A 232 -20.87 -15.85 27.79
CA THR A 232 -19.92 -16.76 28.45
C THR A 232 -20.07 -18.21 28.00
N SER A 233 -21.18 -18.55 27.33
CA SER A 233 -21.44 -19.86 26.72
C SER A 233 -21.05 -19.94 25.24
N ARG A 234 -20.38 -18.94 24.67
CA ARG A 234 -19.97 -18.96 23.25
C ARG A 234 -18.92 -20.05 23.02
N GLU A 235 -19.13 -20.89 22.01
CA GLU A 235 -18.09 -21.74 21.44
C GLU A 235 -17.43 -21.05 20.23
N ASN A 236 -16.15 -21.33 19.96
CA ASN A 236 -15.48 -20.81 18.77
C ASN A 236 -15.85 -21.69 17.57
N PRO A 237 -16.53 -21.16 16.51
CA PRO A 237 -16.98 -21.96 15.37
C PRO A 237 -15.83 -22.56 14.55
N ARG A 238 -14.60 -22.04 14.69
CA ARG A 238 -13.38 -22.58 14.07
C ARG A 238 -12.78 -23.75 14.84
N TRP A 239 -13.08 -23.87 16.14
CA TRP A 239 -12.50 -24.94 16.96
C TRP A 239 -13.12 -26.29 16.60
N ASN A 240 -12.26 -27.31 16.51
CA ASN A 240 -12.65 -28.69 16.31
C ASN A 240 -11.72 -29.64 17.08
N PRO A 241 -12.16 -30.86 17.39
CA PRO A 241 -11.38 -31.79 18.24
C PRO A 241 -10.17 -32.44 17.55
N ILE A 242 -9.95 -32.22 16.24
CA ILE A 242 -8.83 -32.85 15.49
C ILE A 242 -7.63 -31.91 15.44
N SER A 243 -7.81 -30.71 14.88
CA SER A 243 -6.74 -29.75 14.65
C SER A 243 -6.61 -28.68 15.73
N GLY A 244 -7.63 -28.53 16.58
CA GLY A 244 -7.69 -27.55 17.66
C GLY A 244 -7.00 -28.00 18.95
N GLN A 245 -7.19 -27.19 19.99
CA GLN A 245 -6.72 -27.44 21.35
C GLN A 245 -7.17 -28.83 21.89
N LYS A 246 -6.21 -29.68 22.29
CA LYS A 246 -6.47 -31.05 22.77
C LYS A 246 -6.98 -31.14 24.22
N SER A 247 -6.52 -30.26 25.10
CA SER A 247 -6.93 -30.18 26.50
C SER A 247 -6.94 -28.72 26.97
N THR A 248 -7.66 -28.43 28.06
CA THR A 248 -7.69 -27.08 28.67
C THR A 248 -6.28 -26.61 28.95
N VAL A 249 -5.94 -25.38 28.53
CA VAL A 249 -4.63 -24.74 28.77
C VAL A 249 -4.83 -23.69 29.85
N ILE A 250 -3.94 -23.65 30.84
CA ILE A 250 -3.96 -22.66 31.92
C ILE A 250 -2.63 -21.92 31.90
N LEU A 251 -2.66 -20.63 31.59
CA LEU A 251 -1.51 -19.72 31.64
C LEU A 251 -1.48 -19.07 33.03
N ARG A 252 -0.56 -19.49 33.88
CA ARG A 252 -0.51 -19.11 35.30
C ARG A 252 0.45 -17.94 35.53
N ASN A 253 0.19 -17.11 36.55
CA ASN A 253 1.08 -16.02 36.98
C ASN A 253 1.38 -15.01 35.86
N SER A 254 0.36 -14.56 35.13
CA SER A 254 0.50 -13.67 33.96
C SER A 254 0.44 -12.19 34.35
N ARG A 255 1.29 -11.33 33.75
CA ARG A 255 1.06 -9.88 33.69
C ARG A 255 0.25 -9.55 32.44
N LEU A 256 -1.07 -9.47 32.59
CA LEU A 256 -1.99 -9.35 31.45
C LEU A 256 -2.27 -7.88 31.09
N PHE A 257 -2.05 -7.52 29.82
CA PHE A 257 -2.77 -6.44 29.15
C PHE A 257 -4.06 -7.01 28.55
N ASP A 258 -5.23 -6.54 28.96
CA ASP A 258 -6.53 -7.16 28.61
C ASP A 258 -7.06 -6.79 27.22
N GLY A 259 -6.40 -5.87 26.52
CA GLY A 259 -6.87 -5.21 25.31
C GLY A 259 -7.21 -3.73 25.51
N GLU A 260 -7.36 -3.27 26.76
CA GLU A 260 -7.57 -1.85 27.11
C GLU A 260 -6.49 -1.35 28.09
N ASN A 261 -6.20 -2.10 29.16
CA ASN A 261 -5.22 -1.72 30.18
C ASN A 261 -4.45 -2.96 30.70
N PHE A 262 -3.37 -2.73 31.44
CA PHE A 262 -2.81 -3.77 32.30
C PHE A 262 -3.75 -4.06 33.48
N VAL A 263 -4.00 -5.34 33.76
CA VAL A 263 -4.78 -5.81 34.91
C VAL A 263 -3.92 -5.74 36.17
N ASP A 264 -4.50 -5.28 37.28
CA ASP A 264 -3.82 -5.18 38.56
C ASP A 264 -3.43 -6.56 39.12
N GLY A 265 -2.13 -6.75 39.36
CA GLY A 265 -1.57 -7.99 39.93
C GLY A 265 -1.26 -9.06 38.88
N LEU A 266 -1.19 -10.32 39.33
CA LEU A 266 -1.01 -11.48 38.46
C LEU A 266 -2.33 -12.23 38.28
N VAL A 267 -2.55 -12.72 37.06
CA VAL A 267 -3.75 -13.46 36.67
C VAL A 267 -3.44 -14.82 36.06
N ASP A 268 -4.37 -15.75 36.26
CA ASP A 268 -4.40 -17.04 35.60
C ASP A 268 -5.46 -16.99 34.48
N ILE A 269 -5.09 -17.40 33.27
CA ILE A 269 -5.92 -17.34 32.06
C ILE A 269 -6.22 -18.76 31.60
N VAL A 270 -7.51 -19.12 31.55
CA VAL A 270 -7.95 -20.46 31.15
C VAL A 270 -8.44 -20.43 29.70
N LEU A 271 -7.82 -21.22 28.83
CA LEU A 271 -8.24 -21.40 27.43
C LEU A 271 -8.94 -22.76 27.29
N LYS A 272 -10.09 -22.82 26.64
CA LYS A 272 -10.86 -24.06 26.42
C LYS A 272 -11.67 -23.98 25.14
N LYS A 273 -11.63 -25.04 24.30
CA LYS A 273 -12.34 -25.10 23.01
C LYS A 273 -12.15 -23.84 22.13
N GLY A 274 -10.94 -23.29 22.14
CA GLY A 274 -10.59 -22.10 21.35
C GLY A 274 -11.24 -20.78 21.80
N VAL A 275 -11.79 -20.72 23.01
CA VAL A 275 -12.19 -19.47 23.68
C VAL A 275 -11.45 -19.28 25.00
N VAL A 276 -11.33 -18.01 25.43
CA VAL A 276 -10.93 -17.66 26.80
C VAL A 276 -12.10 -18.01 27.73
N ALA A 277 -11.91 -19.01 28.58
CA ALA A 277 -12.93 -19.54 29.48
C ALA A 277 -13.04 -18.75 30.79
N SER A 278 -11.91 -18.27 31.33
CA SER A 278 -11.87 -17.30 32.44
C SER A 278 -10.53 -16.57 32.51
N VAL A 279 -10.54 -15.43 33.21
CA VAL A 279 -9.36 -14.65 33.63
C VAL A 279 -9.57 -14.32 35.10
N GLU A 280 -8.70 -14.83 35.98
CA GLU A 280 -8.90 -14.78 37.43
C GLU A 280 -7.60 -14.36 38.13
N SER A 281 -7.65 -13.64 39.27
CA SER A 281 -6.42 -13.34 40.01
C SER A 281 -5.79 -14.62 40.53
N THR A 282 -4.48 -14.82 40.33
CA THR A 282 -3.73 -16.00 40.79
C THR A 282 -3.79 -16.19 42.32
N SER A 283 -4.09 -15.12 43.06
CA SER A 283 -4.28 -15.16 44.52
C SER A 283 -5.59 -15.82 44.97
N SER A 284 -6.55 -15.98 44.04
CA SER A 284 -7.84 -16.62 44.28
C SER A 284 -7.64 -18.13 44.40
N SER A 285 -8.19 -18.77 45.43
CA SER A 285 -8.07 -20.22 45.64
C SER A 285 -8.96 -21.06 44.71
N VAL A 286 -9.14 -20.62 43.46
CA VAL A 286 -10.12 -21.13 42.49
C VAL A 286 -9.46 -22.09 41.51
N LEU A 287 -8.89 -23.16 42.06
CA LEU A 287 -8.63 -24.40 41.31
C LEU A 287 -9.54 -25.52 41.83
N SER A 288 -10.84 -25.21 41.83
CA SER A 288 -11.97 -26.14 42.04
C SER A 288 -12.50 -26.72 40.72
N LEU A 289 -11.87 -26.40 39.59
CA LEU A 289 -12.08 -27.07 38.31
C LEU A 289 -11.54 -28.50 38.36
N ASP A 290 -12.10 -29.39 37.54
CA ASP A 290 -11.56 -30.74 37.34
C ASP A 290 -10.31 -30.66 36.44
N ILE A 291 -9.17 -30.41 37.07
CA ILE A 291 -7.89 -30.01 36.44
C ILE A 291 -7.03 -31.23 36.04
N SER A 292 -7.54 -32.44 36.24
CA SER A 292 -6.82 -33.70 36.05
C SER A 292 -6.14 -33.85 34.67
N ASP A 293 -6.73 -33.28 33.61
CA ASP A 293 -6.23 -33.31 32.23
C ASP A 293 -5.71 -31.95 31.68
N ALA A 294 -5.57 -30.91 32.51
CA ALA A 294 -5.21 -29.57 32.03
C ALA A 294 -3.70 -29.39 31.79
N ALA A 295 -3.34 -28.73 30.67
CA ALA A 295 -1.97 -28.29 30.39
C ALA A 295 -1.70 -26.94 31.09
N ILE A 296 -1.08 -27.00 32.27
CA ILE A 296 -0.69 -25.81 33.04
C ILE A 296 0.70 -25.34 32.61
N LEU A 297 0.80 -24.06 32.25
CA LEU A 297 2.06 -23.37 31.95
C LEU A 297 2.23 -22.21 32.93
N ASP A 298 3.24 -22.29 33.80
CA ASP A 298 3.59 -21.19 34.71
C ASP A 298 4.45 -20.15 33.98
N LEU A 299 3.93 -18.93 33.88
CA LEU A 299 4.59 -17.82 33.20
C LEU A 299 5.49 -16.98 34.12
N ASN A 300 5.54 -17.26 35.43
CA ASN A 300 6.45 -16.59 36.38
C ASN A 300 6.46 -15.05 36.31
N GLY A 301 5.33 -14.42 35.93
CA GLY A 301 5.22 -12.97 35.76
C GLY A 301 5.53 -12.44 34.36
N SER A 302 5.67 -13.28 33.33
CA SER A 302 5.79 -12.84 31.93
C SER A 302 4.58 -12.03 31.47
N TYR A 303 4.81 -11.17 30.48
CA TYR A 303 3.79 -10.33 29.87
C TYR A 303 2.89 -11.12 28.93
N VAL A 304 1.60 -10.85 28.98
CA VAL A 304 0.58 -11.44 28.10
C VAL A 304 -0.26 -10.34 27.47
N THR A 305 -0.54 -10.47 26.18
CA THR A 305 -1.44 -9.57 25.43
C THR A 305 -2.50 -10.41 24.69
N PRO A 306 -3.58 -9.80 24.17
CA PRO A 306 -4.35 -10.42 23.10
C PRO A 306 -3.44 -10.67 21.89
N GLY A 307 -3.90 -11.53 20.98
CA GLY A 307 -3.38 -11.61 19.63
C GLY A 307 -3.39 -10.24 18.95
N LEU A 308 -2.29 -9.88 18.30
CA LEU A 308 -2.20 -8.61 17.57
C LEU A 308 -3.05 -8.70 16.29
N VAL A 309 -3.67 -7.58 15.92
CA VAL A 309 -4.59 -7.48 14.78
C VAL A 309 -4.02 -6.47 13.78
N ASP A 310 -3.66 -6.96 12.59
CA ASP A 310 -3.15 -6.12 11.50
C ASP A 310 -4.29 -5.64 10.61
N LEU A 311 -4.56 -4.33 10.62
CA LEU A 311 -5.66 -3.72 9.88
C LEU A 311 -5.38 -3.58 8.37
N HIS A 312 -4.14 -3.81 7.90
CA HIS A 312 -3.81 -3.69 6.47
C HIS A 312 -2.68 -4.64 6.08
N SER A 313 -3.02 -5.73 5.39
CA SER A 313 -2.09 -6.73 4.90
C SER A 313 -2.37 -7.12 3.44
N HIS A 314 -1.31 -7.53 2.72
CA HIS A 314 -1.40 -8.11 1.38
C HIS A 314 -0.89 -9.56 1.31
N HIS A 315 -0.47 -10.15 2.44
CA HIS A 315 -0.05 -11.55 2.49
C HIS A 315 -1.18 -12.50 2.03
N MET A 316 -0.82 -13.71 1.59
CA MET A 316 -1.65 -14.65 0.83
C MET A 316 -2.11 -14.16 -0.56
N ALA A 317 -2.31 -12.86 -0.80
CA ALA A 317 -2.52 -12.32 -2.16
C ALA A 317 -1.17 -12.11 -2.89
N MET A 318 -0.20 -11.52 -2.18
CA MET A 318 1.24 -11.52 -2.46
C MET A 318 1.91 -12.63 -1.62
N SER A 319 1.80 -13.88 -2.07
CA SER A 319 2.45 -15.01 -1.37
C SER A 319 3.97 -14.90 -1.43
N TRP A 320 4.66 -15.28 -0.36
CA TRP A 320 6.12 -15.33 -0.33
C TRP A 320 6.68 -16.71 -0.77
N PRO A 321 7.85 -16.76 -1.45
CA PRO A 321 8.55 -15.62 -2.05
C PRO A 321 7.76 -15.05 -3.24
N LEU A 322 7.74 -13.73 -3.35
CA LEU A 322 7.03 -12.99 -4.39
C LEU A 322 7.59 -13.36 -5.78
N ILE A 323 6.67 -13.77 -6.66
CA ILE A 323 6.89 -13.99 -8.08
C ILE A 323 5.66 -13.54 -8.87
N ASP A 324 5.85 -13.08 -10.11
CA ASP A 324 4.79 -12.58 -11.01
C ASP A 324 3.61 -13.55 -11.18
N ALA A 325 3.87 -14.87 -11.05
CA ALA A 325 2.87 -15.92 -11.21
C ALA A 325 1.97 -16.13 -9.97
N THR A 326 2.20 -15.42 -8.87
CA THR A 326 1.44 -15.55 -7.62
C THR A 326 0.96 -14.23 -7.03
N ASP A 327 1.30 -13.07 -7.60
CA ASP A 327 0.73 -11.78 -7.19
C ASP A 327 -0.65 -11.59 -7.84
N ASP A 328 -1.68 -11.63 -7.00
CA ASP A 328 -3.06 -11.33 -7.39
C ASP A 328 -3.64 -10.20 -6.50
N THR A 329 -2.80 -9.21 -6.13
CA THR A 329 -3.13 -8.16 -5.15
C THR A 329 -3.88 -6.97 -5.75
N ASN A 330 -3.74 -6.73 -7.07
CA ASN A 330 -4.42 -5.65 -7.78
C ASN A 330 -4.85 -6.12 -9.18
N GLU A 331 -6.09 -5.83 -9.59
CA GLU A 331 -6.53 -6.03 -10.97
C GLU A 331 -6.23 -4.77 -11.79
N VAL A 332 -5.13 -4.78 -12.54
CA VAL A 332 -4.71 -3.67 -13.41
C VAL A 332 -4.88 -4.07 -14.88
N ASN A 333 -6.09 -3.92 -15.40
CA ASN A 333 -6.44 -4.28 -16.78
C ASN A 333 -7.28 -3.18 -17.45
N SER A 334 -7.09 -2.99 -18.76
CA SER A 334 -7.81 -1.98 -19.54
C SER A 334 -9.30 -2.28 -19.74
N LEU A 335 -9.72 -3.54 -19.56
CA LEU A 335 -11.12 -3.97 -19.66
C LEU A 335 -11.90 -3.76 -18.36
N THR A 336 -11.26 -3.92 -17.21
CA THR A 336 -11.87 -3.75 -15.87
C THR A 336 -11.73 -2.31 -15.36
N GLY A 337 -10.66 -1.61 -15.75
CA GLY A 337 -10.44 -0.20 -15.42
C GLY A 337 -10.12 0.04 -13.93
N ALA A 338 -10.25 1.30 -13.49
CA ALA A 338 -9.82 1.74 -12.17
C ALA A 338 -10.85 1.51 -11.05
N VAL A 339 -11.99 0.88 -11.33
CA VAL A 339 -13.13 0.75 -10.40
C VAL A 339 -13.65 -0.68 -10.45
N THR A 340 -13.18 -1.51 -9.53
CA THR A 340 -13.38 -2.97 -9.53
C THR A 340 -14.03 -3.51 -8.24
N PRO A 341 -15.17 -2.95 -7.77
CA PRO A 341 -15.84 -3.35 -6.53
C PRO A 341 -16.36 -4.80 -6.54
N PHE A 342 -16.54 -5.40 -7.71
CA PHE A 342 -17.04 -6.75 -7.93
C PHE A 342 -15.98 -7.86 -7.74
N LEU A 343 -14.72 -7.47 -7.54
CA LEU A 343 -13.63 -8.39 -7.21
C LEU A 343 -13.57 -8.61 -5.69
N ARG A 344 -13.02 -9.75 -5.27
CA ARG A 344 -12.84 -10.11 -3.87
C ARG A 344 -11.46 -10.75 -3.72
N ILE A 345 -10.66 -10.27 -2.78
CA ILE A 345 -9.32 -10.84 -2.55
C ILE A 345 -9.38 -12.30 -2.09
N GLN A 346 -10.51 -12.72 -1.49
CA GLN A 346 -10.79 -14.12 -1.14
C GLN A 346 -10.66 -15.08 -2.33
N ASP A 347 -10.95 -14.63 -3.55
CA ASP A 347 -10.90 -15.46 -4.76
C ASP A 347 -9.45 -15.74 -5.24
N SER A 348 -8.44 -15.06 -4.67
CA SER A 348 -7.04 -15.16 -5.08
C SER A 348 -6.04 -15.52 -3.96
N LEU A 349 -6.52 -15.77 -2.73
CA LEU A 349 -5.65 -16.11 -1.59
C LEU A 349 -4.93 -17.46 -1.77
N LYS A 350 -3.66 -17.50 -1.36
CA LYS A 350 -2.84 -18.71 -1.25
C LYS A 350 -2.84 -19.15 0.22
N PRO A 351 -3.71 -20.08 0.66
CA PRO A 351 -3.82 -20.51 2.07
C PRO A 351 -2.63 -21.37 2.54
N TYR A 352 -1.60 -21.49 1.70
CA TYR A 352 -0.32 -22.16 1.96
C TYR A 352 0.86 -21.18 2.05
N ASP A 353 0.62 -19.87 1.97
CA ASP A 353 1.67 -18.84 2.01
C ASP A 353 2.52 -18.95 3.29
N PRO A 354 3.84 -19.24 3.17
CA PRO A 354 4.72 -19.36 4.32
C PRO A 354 4.84 -18.07 5.14
N ALA A 355 4.54 -16.90 4.55
CA ALA A 355 4.51 -15.64 5.28
C ALA A 355 3.57 -15.69 6.49
N THR A 356 2.41 -16.36 6.36
CA THR A 356 1.42 -16.54 7.43
C THR A 356 2.03 -17.03 8.75
N ALA A 357 2.95 -18.01 8.69
CA ALA A 357 3.62 -18.54 9.87
C ALA A 357 4.69 -17.58 10.44
N VAL A 358 5.35 -16.81 9.57
CA VAL A 358 6.32 -15.78 9.96
C VAL A 358 5.61 -14.61 10.65
N ILE A 359 4.48 -14.16 10.11
CA ILE A 359 3.58 -13.13 10.68
C ILE A 359 3.07 -13.57 12.06
N ALA A 360 2.51 -14.79 12.15
CA ALA A 360 2.03 -15.35 13.39
C ALA A 360 3.12 -15.44 14.47
N SER A 361 4.37 -15.70 14.09
CA SER A 361 5.50 -15.73 15.03
C SER A 361 5.86 -14.39 15.66
N GLY A 362 5.37 -13.27 15.10
CA GLY A 362 5.43 -11.94 15.68
C GLY A 362 4.27 -11.61 16.64
N GLY A 363 3.35 -12.55 16.87
CA GLY A 363 2.17 -12.35 17.71
C GLY A 363 0.92 -11.85 16.96
N VAL A 364 0.99 -11.63 15.64
CA VAL A 364 -0.15 -11.19 14.83
C VAL A 364 -1.04 -12.39 14.49
N THR A 365 -2.15 -12.54 15.20
CA THR A 365 -3.07 -13.67 15.05
C THR A 365 -4.16 -13.43 14.01
N THR A 366 -4.46 -12.17 13.71
CA THR A 366 -5.52 -11.77 12.76
C THR A 366 -5.00 -10.70 11.81
N SER A 367 -5.40 -10.76 10.54
CA SER A 367 -5.11 -9.74 9.54
C SER A 367 -6.34 -9.47 8.66
N LEU A 368 -6.60 -8.20 8.35
CA LEU A 368 -7.43 -7.82 7.20
C LEU A 368 -6.56 -7.91 5.93
N VAL A 369 -6.83 -8.93 5.12
CA VAL A 369 -6.25 -9.03 3.77
C VAL A 369 -7.15 -8.24 2.83
N ILE A 370 -6.55 -7.31 2.09
CA ILE A 370 -7.25 -6.41 1.16
C ILE A 370 -6.46 -6.28 -0.14
N PRO A 371 -7.14 -5.93 -1.26
CA PRO A 371 -6.46 -5.47 -2.47
C PRO A 371 -5.47 -4.34 -2.17
N GLY A 372 -4.55 -4.09 -3.10
CA GLY A 372 -3.60 -2.98 -3.01
C GLY A 372 -4.25 -1.60 -3.19
N SER A 373 -3.54 -0.68 -3.83
CA SER A 373 -3.97 0.72 -4.03
C SER A 373 -3.83 1.19 -5.46
N ALA A 374 -3.71 0.27 -6.42
CA ALA A 374 -3.68 0.62 -7.83
C ALA A 374 -5.01 1.21 -8.32
N ASN A 375 -6.14 0.76 -7.78
CA ASN A 375 -7.48 1.08 -8.27
C ASN A 375 -8.19 2.02 -7.29
N ILE A 376 -9.07 2.88 -7.82
CA ILE A 376 -9.88 3.83 -7.03
C ILE A 376 -10.84 3.07 -6.11
N ILE A 377 -11.45 2.00 -6.62
CA ILE A 377 -12.05 0.93 -5.81
C ILE A 377 -11.37 -0.36 -6.22
N GLY A 378 -10.67 -1.03 -5.28
CA GLY A 378 -9.88 -2.23 -5.55
C GLY A 378 -10.67 -3.53 -5.53
N GLY A 379 -11.74 -3.59 -4.74
CA GLY A 379 -12.51 -4.81 -4.48
C GLY A 379 -12.59 -5.14 -2.99
N GLU A 380 -13.22 -6.25 -2.67
CA GLU A 380 -13.50 -6.66 -1.29
C GLU A 380 -12.27 -7.27 -0.60
N GLY A 381 -12.15 -6.95 0.69
CA GLY A 381 -11.22 -7.58 1.63
C GLY A 381 -11.87 -8.68 2.46
N VAL A 382 -11.04 -9.49 3.11
CA VAL A 382 -11.49 -10.54 4.04
C VAL A 382 -10.56 -10.62 5.26
N VAL A 383 -11.11 -10.92 6.43
CA VAL A 383 -10.34 -11.09 7.67
C VAL A 383 -9.98 -12.56 7.87
N VAL A 384 -8.68 -12.82 8.02
CA VAL A 384 -8.12 -14.16 8.20
C VAL A 384 -7.49 -14.31 9.59
N LYS A 385 -7.46 -15.55 10.09
CA LYS A 385 -6.61 -15.95 11.21
C LYS A 385 -5.29 -16.45 10.64
N ASN A 386 -4.17 -15.99 11.19
CA ASN A 386 -2.82 -16.29 10.68
C ASN A 386 -2.36 -17.69 11.11
N VAL A 387 -3.06 -18.72 10.64
CA VAL A 387 -2.81 -20.13 10.96
C VAL A 387 -3.02 -21.01 9.73
N LEU A 388 -1.93 -21.61 9.25
CA LEU A 388 -1.95 -22.53 8.12
C LEU A 388 -2.63 -23.86 8.50
N ARG A 389 -3.38 -24.44 7.55
CA ARG A 389 -3.96 -25.80 7.64
C ARG A 389 -4.78 -26.02 8.93
N SER A 390 -5.72 -25.11 9.18
CA SER A 390 -6.43 -25.01 10.46
C SER A 390 -7.70 -25.87 10.58
N GLY A 391 -8.33 -26.33 9.50
CA GLY A 391 -9.53 -27.16 9.60
C GLY A 391 -9.27 -28.64 9.88
N LEU A 392 -10.33 -29.44 9.74
CA LEU A 392 -10.42 -30.83 10.22
C LEU A 392 -9.38 -31.76 9.57
N ASN A 393 -9.12 -31.57 8.28
CA ASN A 393 -8.22 -32.42 7.50
C ASN A 393 -6.78 -31.88 7.44
N GLY A 394 -6.54 -30.64 7.90
CA GLY A 394 -5.27 -29.95 7.73
C GLY A 394 -4.96 -29.64 6.25
N GLU A 395 -5.98 -29.32 5.47
CA GLU A 395 -5.87 -29.03 4.03
C GLU A 395 -5.60 -27.52 3.79
N GLU A 396 -5.25 -27.17 2.56
CA GLU A 396 -4.89 -25.80 2.17
C GLU A 396 -6.13 -25.11 1.57
N VAL A 397 -7.12 -24.85 2.44
CA VAL A 397 -8.45 -24.38 2.07
C VAL A 397 -8.67 -22.95 2.54
N VAL A 398 -9.00 -22.03 1.61
CA VAL A 398 -9.24 -20.60 1.92
C VAL A 398 -10.34 -20.41 2.95
N GLU A 399 -11.44 -21.18 2.86
CA GLU A 399 -12.54 -21.10 3.83
C GLU A 399 -12.09 -21.50 5.26
N GLU A 400 -11.08 -22.36 5.44
CA GLU A 400 -10.61 -22.79 6.76
C GLU A 400 -9.78 -21.73 7.50
N ILE A 401 -9.21 -20.74 6.79
CA ILE A 401 -8.38 -19.67 7.38
C ILE A 401 -9.17 -18.39 7.71
N LEU A 402 -10.42 -18.26 7.25
CA LEU A 402 -11.25 -17.08 7.50
C LEU A 402 -11.61 -16.97 8.98
N LEU A 403 -11.54 -15.76 9.56
CA LEU A 403 -11.91 -15.54 10.95
C LEU A 403 -13.37 -15.93 11.23
N GLU A 404 -14.26 -15.70 10.26
CA GLU A 404 -15.69 -16.02 10.31
C GLU A 404 -16.04 -17.38 9.67
N HIS A 405 -15.06 -18.29 9.55
CA HIS A 405 -15.35 -19.68 9.20
C HIS A 405 -16.38 -20.28 10.18
N GLY A 406 -17.35 -21.01 9.64
CA GLY A 406 -18.51 -21.54 10.38
C GLY A 406 -19.65 -20.55 10.63
N VAL A 407 -19.48 -19.25 10.34
CA VAL A 407 -20.57 -18.25 10.33
C VAL A 407 -21.29 -18.30 8.98
N PRO A 408 -22.64 -18.23 8.92
CA PRO A 408 -23.38 -18.16 7.65
C PRO A 408 -22.92 -16.99 6.78
N VAL A 409 -22.72 -17.21 5.47
CA VAL A 409 -22.12 -16.22 4.57
C VAL A 409 -22.86 -14.87 4.56
N GLY A 410 -24.19 -14.88 4.72
CA GLY A 410 -25.01 -13.66 4.79
C GLY A 410 -24.90 -12.86 6.10
N GLU A 411 -24.25 -13.41 7.13
CA GLU A 411 -24.03 -12.81 8.45
C GLU A 411 -22.57 -12.32 8.64
N ARG A 412 -21.66 -12.72 7.74
CA ARG A 412 -20.24 -12.34 7.76
C ARG A 412 -20.04 -10.86 7.48
N ARG A 413 -18.97 -10.28 8.02
CA ARG A 413 -18.53 -8.92 7.72
C ARG A 413 -17.91 -8.85 6.33
N ARG A 414 -18.28 -7.81 5.59
CA ARG A 414 -17.71 -7.44 4.29
C ARG A 414 -16.88 -6.17 4.44
N TYR A 415 -15.77 -6.09 3.72
CA TYR A 415 -14.86 -4.94 3.71
C TYR A 415 -14.57 -4.56 2.26
N LEU A 416 -14.43 -3.27 1.94
CA LEU A 416 -14.10 -2.81 0.59
C LEU A 416 -12.91 -1.85 0.62
N LYS A 417 -11.94 -2.10 -0.26
CA LYS A 417 -10.76 -1.25 -0.42
C LYS A 417 -11.02 -0.16 -1.46
N MET A 418 -10.72 1.07 -1.08
CA MET A 418 -10.62 2.21 -2.01
C MET A 418 -9.23 2.85 -1.95
N ALA A 419 -8.90 3.67 -2.94
CA ALA A 419 -7.69 4.49 -2.94
C ALA A 419 -7.91 5.86 -3.62
N CYS A 420 -7.25 6.87 -3.07
CA CYS A 420 -7.16 8.23 -3.62
C CYS A 420 -5.67 8.55 -3.94
N GLY A 421 -5.30 9.83 -4.05
CA GLY A 421 -3.88 10.21 -4.10
C GLY A 421 -3.11 9.77 -5.35
N GLU A 422 -1.81 9.53 -5.17
CA GLU A 422 -0.83 9.30 -6.23
C GLU A 422 -0.95 7.93 -6.89
N ASN A 423 -1.28 6.88 -6.15
CA ASN A 423 -1.22 5.52 -6.66
C ASN A 423 -2.20 5.26 -7.84
N PRO A 424 -3.52 5.49 -7.73
CA PRO A 424 -4.43 5.28 -8.86
C PRO A 424 -4.20 6.23 -10.04
N ARG A 425 -3.78 7.47 -9.76
CA ARG A 425 -3.46 8.41 -10.84
C ARG A 425 -2.19 8.03 -11.60
N ARG A 426 -1.19 7.42 -10.93
CA ARG A 426 0.05 6.93 -11.55
C ARG A 426 -0.20 5.68 -12.39
N VAL A 427 -1.05 4.77 -11.93
CA VAL A 427 -1.42 3.55 -12.68
C VAL A 427 -2.28 3.89 -13.90
N TYR A 428 -3.44 4.53 -13.70
CA TYR A 428 -4.43 4.78 -14.76
C TYR A 428 -4.24 6.10 -15.52
N LYS A 429 -3.17 6.86 -15.23
CA LYS A 429 -2.82 8.15 -15.86
C LYS A 429 -3.88 9.24 -15.69
N HIS A 430 -4.57 9.21 -14.55
CA HIS A 430 -5.56 10.23 -14.16
C HIS A 430 -4.91 11.46 -13.47
N THR A 431 -5.76 12.37 -12.99
CA THR A 431 -5.45 13.37 -11.96
C THR A 431 -6.30 13.08 -10.70
N ARG A 432 -6.09 13.78 -9.57
CA ARG A 432 -7.00 13.69 -8.41
C ARG A 432 -8.46 13.97 -8.82
N MET A 433 -8.70 15.03 -9.59
CA MET A 433 -10.02 15.32 -10.19
C MET A 433 -10.55 14.19 -11.08
N GLY A 434 -9.68 13.52 -11.83
CA GLY A 434 -10.03 12.35 -12.63
C GLY A 434 -10.49 11.18 -11.76
N ASN A 435 -9.74 10.85 -10.69
CA ASN A 435 -10.12 9.81 -9.74
C ASN A 435 -11.49 10.12 -9.11
N ALA A 436 -11.70 11.35 -8.65
CA ALA A 436 -12.96 11.81 -8.08
C ALA A 436 -14.13 11.74 -9.07
N TRP A 437 -13.91 12.05 -10.36
CA TRP A 437 -14.93 11.92 -11.41
C TRP A 437 -15.28 10.45 -11.69
N HIS A 438 -14.28 9.57 -11.78
CA HIS A 438 -14.51 8.14 -11.98
C HIS A 438 -15.27 7.52 -10.80
N LEU A 439 -14.95 7.92 -9.56
CA LEU A 439 -15.71 7.54 -8.37
C LEU A 439 -17.14 8.07 -8.41
N ARG A 440 -17.34 9.39 -8.56
CA ARG A 440 -18.69 10.02 -8.65
C ARG A 440 -19.56 9.36 -9.73
N LYS A 441 -19.01 9.09 -10.91
CA LYS A 441 -19.73 8.43 -12.02
C LYS A 441 -20.21 7.02 -11.64
N HIS A 442 -19.35 6.23 -11.00
CA HIS A 442 -19.71 4.89 -10.54
C HIS A 442 -20.76 4.93 -9.44
N MET A 443 -20.57 5.81 -8.47
CA MET A 443 -21.46 5.99 -7.31
C MET A 443 -22.86 6.47 -7.70
N ALA A 444 -22.96 7.44 -8.63
CA ALA A 444 -24.25 7.89 -9.16
C ALA A 444 -25.00 6.77 -9.90
N ARG A 445 -24.29 5.88 -10.60
CA ARG A 445 -24.90 4.70 -11.23
C ARG A 445 -25.31 3.66 -10.19
N ALA A 446 -24.55 3.49 -9.11
CA ALA A 446 -24.94 2.61 -8.00
C ALA A 446 -26.21 3.11 -7.29
N GLN A 447 -26.36 4.42 -7.09
CA GLN A 447 -27.58 5.04 -6.56
C GLN A 447 -28.79 4.84 -7.49
N ASP A 448 -28.65 5.10 -8.80
CA ASP A 448 -29.72 4.86 -9.78
C ASP A 448 -30.17 3.39 -9.83
N ILE A 449 -29.27 2.44 -9.58
CA ILE A 449 -29.62 1.02 -9.43
C ILE A 449 -30.32 0.77 -8.09
N LEU A 450 -29.79 1.27 -6.98
CA LEU A 450 -30.36 1.17 -5.64
C LEU A 450 -31.82 1.69 -5.59
N GLU A 451 -32.09 2.87 -6.13
CA GLU A 451 -33.43 3.44 -6.20
C GLU A 451 -34.40 2.52 -6.96
N LYS A 452 -33.95 1.91 -8.06
CA LYS A 452 -34.74 0.94 -8.85
C LYS A 452 -34.94 -0.37 -8.09
N GLN A 453 -33.97 -0.82 -7.30
CA GLN A 453 -34.13 -1.98 -6.43
C GLN A 453 -35.20 -1.72 -5.37
N ASP A 454 -35.14 -0.58 -4.69
CA ASP A 454 -36.07 -0.25 -3.60
C ASP A 454 -37.48 0.05 -4.12
N GLN A 455 -37.62 0.75 -5.26
CA GLN A 455 -38.90 0.89 -5.98
C GLN A 455 -39.49 -0.46 -6.37
N TRP A 456 -38.67 -1.39 -6.89
CA TRP A 456 -39.11 -2.73 -7.24
C TRP A 456 -39.58 -3.51 -6.01
N CYS A 457 -38.85 -3.43 -4.89
CA CYS A 457 -39.21 -4.07 -3.63
C CYS A 457 -40.56 -3.60 -3.09
N LEU A 458 -40.78 -2.27 -3.06
CA LEU A 458 -42.05 -1.69 -2.62
C LEU A 458 -43.20 -2.14 -3.52
N SER A 459 -43.00 -2.08 -4.84
CA SER A 459 -44.01 -2.48 -5.83
C SER A 459 -44.36 -3.96 -5.73
N ALA A 460 -43.36 -4.83 -5.55
CA ALA A 460 -43.54 -6.27 -5.40
C ALA A 460 -44.28 -6.63 -4.10
N ALA A 461 -44.01 -5.91 -3.01
CA ALA A 461 -44.71 -6.12 -1.75
C ALA A 461 -46.18 -5.73 -1.87
N VAL A 462 -46.47 -4.55 -2.45
CA VAL A 462 -47.85 -4.07 -2.68
C VAL A 462 -48.64 -4.99 -3.62
N ALA A 463 -48.05 -5.44 -4.73
CA ALA A 463 -48.73 -6.36 -5.66
C ALA A 463 -49.04 -7.73 -5.02
N MET A 464 -48.16 -8.23 -4.16
CA MET A 464 -48.37 -9.48 -3.42
C MET A 464 -49.37 -9.34 -2.27
N GLU A 465 -49.50 -8.16 -1.66
CA GLU A 465 -50.50 -7.85 -0.62
C GLU A 465 -51.89 -7.57 -1.23
N SER A 466 -51.94 -6.88 -2.38
CA SER A 466 -53.19 -6.58 -3.10
C SER A 466 -53.86 -7.83 -3.69
N GLY A 467 -53.06 -8.87 -3.97
CA GLY A 467 -53.51 -10.10 -4.63
C GLY A 467 -53.92 -9.89 -6.09
N ASN A 468 -53.56 -8.76 -6.71
CA ASN A 468 -53.92 -8.48 -8.09
C ASN A 468 -53.11 -9.37 -9.05
N GLU A 469 -53.78 -10.40 -9.59
CA GLU A 469 -53.15 -11.39 -10.48
C GLU A 469 -52.49 -10.78 -11.72
N ILE A 470 -53.02 -9.65 -12.21
CA ILE A 470 -52.49 -8.94 -13.39
C ILE A 470 -51.18 -8.21 -13.04
N GLU A 471 -51.13 -7.54 -11.88
CA GLU A 471 -49.91 -6.86 -11.39
C GLU A 471 -48.79 -7.87 -11.10
N ILE A 472 -49.09 -8.94 -10.35
CA ILE A 472 -48.09 -9.97 -10.01
C ILE A 472 -47.55 -10.62 -11.28
N ALA A 473 -48.39 -10.90 -12.27
CA ALA A 473 -47.95 -11.47 -13.53
C ALA A 473 -47.15 -10.49 -14.41
N ALA A 474 -47.52 -9.21 -14.46
CA ALA A 474 -46.74 -8.18 -15.16
C ALA A 474 -45.35 -8.00 -14.52
N MET A 475 -45.26 -8.04 -13.18
CA MET A 475 -43.98 -8.01 -12.48
C MET A 475 -43.13 -9.26 -12.75
N ALA A 476 -43.76 -10.44 -12.84
CA ALA A 476 -43.09 -11.68 -13.24
C ALA A 476 -42.58 -11.65 -14.69
N GLU A 477 -43.32 -11.03 -15.62
CA GLU A 477 -42.88 -10.88 -17.01
C GLU A 477 -41.69 -9.91 -17.15
N VAL A 478 -41.64 -8.84 -16.34
CA VAL A 478 -40.46 -7.97 -16.22
C VAL A 478 -39.26 -8.74 -15.64
N LEU A 479 -39.50 -9.61 -14.65
CA LEU A 479 -38.52 -10.56 -14.09
C LEU A 479 -37.96 -11.54 -15.13
N ASP A 480 -38.78 -12.02 -16.06
CA ASP A 480 -38.34 -12.94 -17.11
C ASP A 480 -37.64 -12.26 -18.29
N LYS A 481 -38.09 -11.06 -18.66
CA LYS A 481 -37.60 -10.34 -19.84
C LYS A 481 -36.34 -9.51 -19.56
N TYR A 482 -36.19 -9.00 -18.33
CA TYR A 482 -35.11 -8.07 -17.96
C TYR A 482 -34.33 -8.51 -16.70
N GLY A 483 -34.59 -9.70 -16.16
CA GLY A 483 -33.95 -10.23 -14.94
C GLY A 483 -34.65 -9.83 -13.63
N GLY A 484 -35.44 -8.75 -13.63
CA GLY A 484 -36.29 -8.33 -12.52
C GLY A 484 -35.84 -7.07 -11.82
N MET A 485 -35.66 -7.15 -10.50
CA MET A 485 -34.95 -6.15 -9.71
C MET A 485 -33.70 -5.68 -10.47
N ALA A 486 -33.41 -4.38 -10.44
CA ALA A 486 -32.24 -3.83 -11.13
C ALA A 486 -30.95 -4.42 -10.54
N GLU A 487 -30.44 -5.49 -11.16
CA GLU A 487 -29.30 -6.25 -10.69
C GLU A 487 -28.14 -6.11 -11.66
N ALA A 488 -27.00 -5.69 -11.13
CA ALA A 488 -25.74 -5.65 -11.84
C ALA A 488 -24.65 -6.07 -10.86
N ILE A 489 -24.04 -7.24 -11.11
CA ILE A 489 -23.01 -7.81 -10.24
C ILE A 489 -21.81 -6.87 -10.07
N GLU A 490 -21.52 -6.07 -11.09
CA GLU A 490 -20.54 -4.96 -11.10
C GLU A 490 -20.78 -3.90 -10.00
N TYR A 491 -21.98 -3.84 -9.43
CA TYR A 491 -22.39 -2.84 -8.45
C TYR A 491 -22.83 -3.43 -7.10
N ASP A 492 -22.84 -4.77 -6.89
CA ASP A 492 -23.35 -5.38 -5.66
C ASP A 492 -22.67 -4.81 -4.40
N SER A 493 -21.34 -4.86 -4.36
CA SER A 493 -20.56 -4.34 -3.22
C SER A 493 -20.73 -2.82 -3.05
N THR A 494 -20.92 -2.07 -4.13
CA THR A 494 -21.17 -0.62 -4.04
C THR A 494 -22.57 -0.31 -3.49
N ILE A 495 -23.58 -1.07 -3.88
CA ILE A 495 -24.96 -0.95 -3.35
C ILE A 495 -25.01 -1.41 -1.88
N ALA A 496 -24.31 -2.50 -1.54
CA ALA A 496 -24.18 -2.97 -0.16
C ALA A 496 -23.45 -1.94 0.73
N MET A 497 -22.43 -1.24 0.21
CA MET A 497 -21.82 -0.08 0.87
C MET A 497 -22.82 1.06 1.08
N LEU A 498 -23.59 1.44 0.06
CA LEU A 498 -24.63 2.48 0.18
C LEU A 498 -25.73 2.11 1.19
N LYS A 499 -26.00 0.80 1.38
CA LYS A 499 -26.88 0.27 2.44
C LYS A 499 -26.17 0.10 3.80
N GLY A 500 -24.95 0.60 3.97
CA GLY A 500 -24.18 0.55 5.22
C GLY A 500 -23.71 -0.84 5.65
N LYS A 501 -23.62 -1.80 4.72
CA LYS A 501 -23.31 -3.22 5.01
C LYS A 501 -21.83 -3.60 4.89
N ILE A 502 -20.98 -2.67 4.47
CA ILE A 502 -19.58 -2.94 4.16
C ILE A 502 -18.68 -1.90 4.84
N GLY A 503 -17.63 -2.37 5.50
CA GLY A 503 -16.61 -1.52 6.10
C GLY A 503 -15.65 -0.94 5.05
N ILE A 504 -15.63 0.38 4.91
CA ILE A 504 -14.89 1.05 3.84
C ILE A 504 -13.51 1.50 4.31
N ASN A 505 -12.49 0.92 3.69
CA ASN A 505 -11.08 1.06 4.06
C ASN A 505 -10.37 1.81 2.93
N VAL A 506 -10.00 3.08 3.16
CA VAL A 506 -9.57 4.00 2.09
C VAL A 506 -8.08 4.32 2.22
N HIS A 507 -7.27 3.91 1.23
CA HIS A 507 -5.89 4.36 1.08
C HIS A 507 -5.85 5.84 0.72
N CYS A 508 -5.42 6.68 1.66
CA CYS A 508 -5.20 8.12 1.48
C CYS A 508 -4.04 8.62 2.33
N TYR A 509 -3.39 9.70 1.92
CA TYR A 509 -2.18 10.22 2.59
C TYR A 509 -2.30 11.69 2.97
N GLU A 510 -2.71 12.55 2.02
CA GLU A 510 -2.67 14.00 2.14
C GLU A 510 -4.01 14.60 2.60
N VAL A 511 -3.97 15.85 3.07
CA VAL A 511 -5.15 16.55 3.59
C VAL A 511 -6.26 16.69 2.55
N GLU A 512 -5.94 17.07 1.30
CA GLU A 512 -6.95 17.25 0.25
C GLU A 512 -7.63 15.93 -0.17
N ASP A 513 -6.93 14.81 0.01
CA ASP A 513 -7.42 13.47 -0.30
C ASP A 513 -8.41 12.98 0.76
N PHE A 514 -8.18 13.30 2.06
CA PHE A 514 -9.17 13.06 3.11
C PHE A 514 -10.40 13.95 2.91
N GLU A 515 -10.21 15.23 2.58
CA GLU A 515 -11.30 16.20 2.41
C GLU A 515 -12.24 15.80 1.25
N ASP A 516 -11.71 15.46 0.06
CA ASP A 516 -12.55 15.02 -1.07
C ASP A 516 -13.25 13.68 -0.77
N MET A 517 -12.61 12.75 -0.06
CA MET A 517 -13.27 11.50 0.34
C MET A 517 -14.35 11.70 1.40
N LEU A 518 -14.15 12.61 2.37
CA LEU A 518 -15.19 13.01 3.33
C LEU A 518 -16.35 13.73 2.62
N HIS A 519 -16.08 14.50 1.57
CA HIS A 519 -17.12 15.07 0.72
C HIS A 519 -17.87 13.99 -0.07
N HIS A 520 -17.19 12.99 -0.65
CA HIS A 520 -17.84 11.85 -1.29
C HIS A 520 -18.69 11.01 -0.32
N SER A 521 -18.20 10.80 0.90
CA SER A 521 -18.93 10.11 1.98
C SER A 521 -20.29 10.79 2.20
N LYS A 522 -20.29 12.12 2.34
CA LYS A 522 -21.49 12.97 2.50
C LYS A 522 -22.35 13.08 1.23
N GLU A 523 -21.73 13.11 0.05
CA GLU A 523 -22.37 13.22 -1.27
C GLU A 523 -23.23 11.97 -1.58
N PHE A 524 -22.73 10.78 -1.22
CA PHE A 524 -23.37 9.51 -1.56
C PHE A 524 -23.99 8.75 -0.38
N GLY A 525 -23.66 9.11 0.86
CA GLY A 525 -24.26 8.53 2.07
C GLY A 525 -23.66 7.20 2.52
N PHE A 526 -22.36 6.98 2.31
CA PHE A 526 -21.64 5.83 2.90
C PHE A 526 -20.91 6.23 4.18
N ARG A 527 -20.24 5.27 4.84
CA ARG A 527 -19.40 5.51 6.03
C ARG A 527 -17.99 4.99 5.79
N ILE A 528 -16.99 5.83 6.04
CA ILE A 528 -15.57 5.47 6.08
C ILE A 528 -15.28 4.77 7.42
N GLN A 529 -14.77 3.55 7.35
CA GLN A 529 -14.37 2.79 8.54
C GLN A 529 -12.94 3.16 8.97
N ALA A 530 -12.03 3.24 8.01
CA ALA A 530 -10.65 3.64 8.24
C ALA A 530 -10.02 4.36 7.04
N PHE A 531 -9.20 5.38 7.33
CA PHE A 531 -8.19 5.88 6.40
C PHE A 531 -6.88 5.13 6.63
N HIS A 532 -6.37 4.50 5.57
CA HIS A 532 -5.15 3.71 5.56
C HIS A 532 -3.97 4.54 5.08
N HIS A 533 -2.78 4.27 5.64
CA HIS A 533 -1.52 5.02 5.51
C HIS A 533 -1.61 6.39 6.19
N ALA A 534 -2.45 7.29 5.69
CA ALA A 534 -2.94 8.48 6.36
C ALA A 534 -1.88 9.37 7.02
N LEU A 535 -0.70 9.48 6.40
CA LEU A 535 0.50 10.05 7.02
C LEU A 535 0.40 11.55 7.35
N GLU A 536 -0.53 12.29 6.75
CA GLU A 536 -0.81 13.70 7.10
C GLU A 536 -2.05 13.90 7.99
N ALA A 537 -2.73 12.84 8.44
CA ALA A 537 -3.96 12.97 9.23
C ALA A 537 -3.77 13.77 10.54
N TRP A 538 -2.55 13.76 11.10
CA TRP A 538 -2.16 14.55 12.27
C TRP A 538 -2.28 16.08 12.07
N LYS A 539 -2.32 16.56 10.83
CA LYS A 539 -2.54 17.98 10.50
C LYS A 539 -4.00 18.41 10.63
N VAL A 540 -4.95 17.46 10.52
CA VAL A 540 -6.39 17.72 10.45
C VAL A 540 -7.26 16.81 11.35
N PRO A 541 -6.87 16.56 12.62
CA PRO A 541 -7.61 15.65 13.51
C PRO A 541 -9.06 16.10 13.76
N GLU A 542 -9.29 17.41 13.91
CA GLU A 542 -10.64 17.93 14.13
C GLU A 542 -11.52 17.80 12.87
N MET A 543 -10.99 17.97 11.65
CA MET A 543 -11.75 17.72 10.41
C MET A 543 -12.23 16.26 10.32
N ILE A 544 -11.34 15.31 10.66
CA ILE A 544 -11.66 13.87 10.68
C ILE A 544 -12.72 13.58 11.73
N LYS A 545 -12.66 14.21 12.89
CA LYS A 545 -13.61 14.05 14.01
C LYS A 545 -14.97 14.72 13.74
N GLU A 546 -14.98 15.89 13.12
CA GLU A 546 -16.17 16.62 12.66
C GLU A 546 -16.96 15.88 11.57
N SER A 547 -16.40 14.82 10.95
CA SER A 547 -17.16 13.90 10.11
C SER A 547 -18.31 13.22 10.87
N GLY A 548 -18.14 12.97 12.18
CA GLY A 548 -19.07 12.18 12.99
C GLY A 548 -19.02 10.66 12.75
N GLU A 549 -18.18 10.17 11.85
CA GLU A 549 -18.18 8.77 11.40
C GLU A 549 -17.36 7.81 12.29
N ASN A 550 -16.62 8.35 13.27
CA ASN A 550 -15.65 7.64 14.13
C ASN A 550 -14.60 6.86 13.32
N ILE A 551 -13.93 7.57 12.39
CA ILE A 551 -12.98 7.00 11.44
C ILE A 551 -11.67 6.61 12.15
N THR A 552 -11.20 5.39 11.90
CA THR A 552 -9.88 4.94 12.37
C THR A 552 -8.75 5.40 11.45
N ILE A 553 -7.65 5.88 12.02
CA ILE A 553 -6.43 6.21 11.26
C ILE A 553 -5.46 5.03 11.34
N ALA A 554 -5.36 4.26 10.26
CA ALA A 554 -4.55 3.06 10.12
C ALA A 554 -3.20 3.39 9.47
N THR A 555 -2.22 3.80 10.28
CA THR A 555 -1.01 4.50 9.83
C THR A 555 0.28 3.74 10.14
N PHE A 556 1.43 4.35 9.85
CA PHE A 556 2.76 3.91 10.24
C PHE A 556 3.30 4.84 11.33
N ALA A 557 4.15 4.34 12.23
CA ALA A 557 4.83 5.17 13.22
C ALA A 557 6.02 5.94 12.61
N GLU A 558 6.62 5.39 11.55
CA GLU A 558 7.87 5.91 10.99
C GLU A 558 8.02 5.76 9.46
N PHE A 559 7.52 4.70 8.83
CA PHE A 559 7.70 4.45 7.38
C PHE A 559 7.05 5.54 6.51
N SER A 560 7.86 6.23 5.70
CA SER A 560 7.52 7.49 5.00
C SER A 560 8.65 7.92 4.03
N LEU A 561 8.64 9.15 3.50
CA LEU A 561 9.67 9.73 2.61
C LEU A 561 9.86 9.04 1.24
N TYR A 562 9.24 7.90 0.98
CA TYR A 562 9.32 7.22 -0.33
C TYR A 562 8.51 7.91 -1.44
N LYS A 563 7.45 8.66 -1.10
CA LYS A 563 6.58 9.41 -2.04
C LYS A 563 6.31 10.83 -1.56
N LYS A 564 5.89 11.72 -2.48
CA LYS A 564 5.48 13.08 -2.13
C LYS A 564 4.33 13.06 -1.12
N GLU A 565 3.28 12.28 -1.38
CA GLU A 565 2.18 12.11 -0.43
C GLU A 565 2.60 11.48 0.92
N ALA A 566 3.75 10.78 0.96
CA ALA A 566 4.32 10.23 2.19
C ALA A 566 5.35 11.15 2.88
N TYR A 567 5.58 12.36 2.37
CA TYR A 567 6.66 13.24 2.82
C TYR A 567 6.32 14.04 4.09
N GLY A 568 5.06 14.42 4.29
CA GLY A 568 4.60 15.14 5.49
C GLY A 568 4.30 14.28 6.72
N ALA A 569 4.87 13.07 6.78
CA ALA A 569 4.75 12.16 7.92
C ALA A 569 5.45 12.72 9.17
N ASN A 570 4.80 12.59 10.32
CA ASN A 570 5.31 13.07 11.61
C ASN A 570 5.41 11.90 12.62
N LEU A 571 6.57 11.71 13.25
CA LEU A 571 6.77 10.64 14.24
C LEU A 571 5.86 10.81 15.48
N TRP A 572 5.36 12.03 15.71
CA TRP A 572 4.41 12.38 16.77
C TRP A 572 2.94 12.19 16.38
N ALA A 573 2.63 11.77 15.14
CA ALA A 573 1.27 11.69 14.62
C ALA A 573 0.31 10.90 15.52
N GLY A 574 0.75 9.76 16.06
CA GLY A 574 -0.05 8.94 16.97
C GLY A 574 -0.48 9.67 18.24
N LYS A 575 0.43 10.41 18.88
CA LYS A 575 0.14 11.28 20.03
C LYS A 575 -0.89 12.35 19.65
N ILE A 576 -0.62 13.09 18.57
CA ILE A 576 -1.43 14.23 18.14
C ILE A 576 -2.87 13.79 17.86
N LEU A 577 -3.06 12.70 17.10
CA LEU A 577 -4.37 12.14 16.80
C LEU A 577 -5.10 11.69 18.08
N ALA A 578 -4.41 10.97 18.96
CA ALA A 578 -4.99 10.48 20.22
C ALA A 578 -5.42 11.61 21.17
N GLU A 579 -4.65 12.69 21.29
CA GLU A 579 -4.99 13.85 22.13
C GLU A 579 -6.26 14.58 21.68
N HIS A 580 -6.60 14.51 20.38
CA HIS A 580 -7.84 15.06 19.83
C HIS A 580 -9.00 14.06 19.86
N GLY A 581 -8.75 12.81 20.27
CA GLY A 581 -9.76 11.74 20.37
C GLY A 581 -9.96 10.93 19.07
N VAL A 582 -9.03 11.00 18.13
CA VAL A 582 -9.08 10.20 16.89
C VAL A 582 -8.46 8.82 17.15
N PRO A 583 -9.16 7.69 16.86
CA PRO A 583 -8.60 6.36 17.07
C PRO A 583 -7.49 6.03 16.07
N VAL A 584 -6.33 5.59 16.59
CA VAL A 584 -5.14 5.25 15.80
C VAL A 584 -4.88 3.75 15.85
N ALA A 585 -4.73 3.13 14.68
CA ALA A 585 -4.18 1.79 14.54
C ALA A 585 -2.83 1.86 13.82
N TYR A 586 -1.83 1.10 14.27
CA TYR A 586 -0.65 0.83 13.46
C TYR A 586 -0.86 -0.44 12.65
N LYS A 587 -0.41 -0.44 11.39
CA LYS A 587 -0.57 -1.56 10.45
C LYS A 587 0.74 -1.91 9.75
N SER A 588 0.79 -3.07 9.11
CA SER A 588 2.01 -3.56 8.47
C SER A 588 2.23 -3.07 7.05
N ASP A 589 1.23 -3.16 6.17
CA ASP A 589 1.41 -3.12 4.70
C ASP A 589 2.24 -4.29 4.15
N HIS A 590 2.12 -5.47 4.77
CA HIS A 590 2.97 -6.65 4.50
C HIS A 590 3.14 -6.97 3.00
N VAL A 591 4.35 -6.69 2.49
CA VAL A 591 4.79 -6.95 1.11
C VAL A 591 6.25 -7.43 1.10
N ASN A 592 7.15 -6.75 1.82
CA ASN A 592 8.58 -7.04 1.85
C ASN A 592 9.14 -7.08 3.29
N GLY A 593 10.47 -7.07 3.46
CA GLY A 593 11.11 -7.09 4.77
C GLY A 593 10.86 -5.84 5.63
N GLU A 594 10.73 -4.67 5.02
CA GLU A 594 10.50 -3.39 5.69
C GLU A 594 9.08 -3.27 6.24
N THR A 595 8.08 -3.68 5.45
CA THR A 595 6.66 -3.69 5.85
C THR A 595 6.21 -4.98 6.54
N SER A 596 7.15 -5.84 6.95
CA SER A 596 6.85 -7.17 7.48
C SER A 596 6.02 -7.15 8.77
N ALA A 597 4.75 -7.56 8.68
CA ALA A 597 3.83 -7.68 9.82
C ALA A 597 4.35 -8.47 11.03
N LYS A 598 5.38 -9.31 10.88
CA LYS A 598 6.07 -9.93 12.03
C LYS A 598 6.52 -8.88 13.07
N TYR A 599 6.86 -7.67 12.63
CA TYR A 599 7.32 -6.58 13.50
C TYR A 599 6.23 -5.52 13.75
N LEU A 600 4.94 -5.84 13.64
CA LEU A 600 3.84 -4.89 13.85
C LEU A 600 3.95 -4.15 15.20
N LEU A 601 4.33 -4.86 16.27
CA LEU A 601 4.51 -4.29 17.60
C LEU A 601 5.66 -3.26 17.69
N TYR A 602 6.62 -3.30 16.77
CA TYR A 602 7.68 -2.30 16.67
C TYR A 602 7.10 -0.91 16.35
N GLN A 603 6.06 -0.82 15.52
CA GLN A 603 5.39 0.44 15.22
C GLN A 603 4.78 1.05 16.50
N ALA A 604 4.11 0.23 17.32
CA ALA A 604 3.58 0.67 18.62
C ALA A 604 4.69 1.11 19.59
N ALA A 605 5.84 0.42 19.60
CA ALA A 605 6.99 0.77 20.44
C ALA A 605 7.65 2.09 20.00
N THR A 606 7.86 2.29 18.70
CA THR A 606 8.32 3.56 18.13
C THR A 606 7.36 4.69 18.49
N ALA A 607 6.05 4.51 18.32
CA ALA A 607 5.03 5.48 18.68
C ALA A 607 4.99 5.80 20.19
N HIS A 608 5.22 4.81 21.05
CA HIS A 608 5.37 5.05 22.49
C HIS A 608 6.58 5.94 22.78
N SER A 609 7.71 5.71 22.10
CA SER A 609 8.90 6.58 22.24
C SER A 609 8.62 8.04 21.86
N PHE A 610 7.68 8.27 20.93
CA PHE A 610 7.14 9.59 20.52
C PHE A 610 5.79 9.93 21.20
N HIS A 611 5.64 9.51 22.46
CA HIS A 611 4.62 9.96 23.41
C HIS A 611 3.17 9.55 23.18
N LEU A 612 2.90 8.54 22.34
CA LEU A 612 1.65 7.78 22.50
C LEU A 612 1.69 7.06 23.87
N SER A 613 0.61 7.06 24.65
CA SER A 613 0.64 6.39 25.96
C SER A 613 0.77 4.87 25.79
N GLU A 614 1.37 4.18 26.75
CA GLU A 614 1.59 2.71 26.74
C GLU A 614 0.33 1.92 26.41
N ASN A 615 -0.78 2.21 27.10
CA ASN A 615 -2.05 1.54 26.85
C ASN A 615 -2.55 1.83 25.44
N LEU A 616 -2.48 3.09 24.96
CA LEU A 616 -2.89 3.43 23.59
C LEU A 616 -1.98 2.81 22.52
N ALA A 617 -0.68 2.68 22.79
CA ALA A 617 0.26 2.00 21.92
C ALA A 617 -0.08 0.51 21.79
N LEU A 618 -0.36 -0.18 22.90
CA LEU A 618 -0.82 -1.59 22.86
C LEU A 618 -2.21 -1.73 22.21
N GLN A 619 -3.15 -0.82 22.52
CA GLN A 619 -4.48 -0.77 21.91
C GLN A 619 -4.42 -0.61 20.38
N SER A 620 -3.47 0.21 19.87
CA SER A 620 -3.31 0.49 18.43
C SER A 620 -2.97 -0.72 17.55
N VAL A 621 -2.53 -1.83 18.15
CA VAL A 621 -2.24 -3.10 17.46
C VAL A 621 -3.08 -4.26 18.00
N THR A 622 -4.10 -3.98 18.83
CA THR A 622 -5.00 -4.99 19.42
C THR A 622 -6.48 -4.57 19.32
N SER A 623 -6.98 -3.77 20.27
CA SER A 623 -8.41 -3.46 20.38
C SER A 623 -8.90 -2.36 19.44
N VAL A 624 -8.08 -1.38 19.08
CA VAL A 624 -8.48 -0.35 18.09
C VAL A 624 -8.70 -0.96 16.70
N PRO A 625 -7.77 -1.74 16.12
CA PRO A 625 -8.02 -2.43 14.86
C PRO A 625 -9.18 -3.46 14.96
N ALA A 626 -9.35 -4.17 16.08
CA ALA A 626 -10.51 -5.04 16.28
C ALA A 626 -11.86 -4.28 16.29
N LYS A 627 -11.92 -3.12 16.95
CA LYS A 627 -13.08 -2.21 16.96
C LYS A 627 -13.34 -1.62 15.58
N SER A 628 -12.29 -1.22 14.86
CA SER A 628 -12.37 -0.74 13.48
C SER A 628 -13.01 -1.79 12.56
N LEU A 629 -12.60 -3.05 12.67
CA LEU A 629 -13.18 -4.17 11.91
C LEU A 629 -14.60 -4.57 12.35
N GLU A 630 -15.13 -4.02 13.44
CA GLU A 630 -16.38 -4.44 14.11
C GLU A 630 -16.39 -5.92 14.54
N LEU A 631 -15.20 -6.43 14.92
CA LEU A 631 -14.92 -7.80 15.38
C LEU A 631 -14.41 -7.86 16.84
N ASP A 632 -14.52 -6.75 17.57
CA ASP A 632 -14.16 -6.57 18.98
C ASP A 632 -15.03 -7.34 19.98
N HIS A 633 -15.99 -8.12 19.50
CA HIS A 633 -16.72 -9.13 20.25
C HIS A 633 -16.04 -10.52 20.20
N ARG A 634 -14.90 -10.65 19.49
CA ARG A 634 -14.13 -11.90 19.36
C ARG A 634 -12.63 -11.74 19.59
N ILE A 635 -12.02 -10.67 19.07
CA ILE A 635 -10.57 -10.47 19.01
C ILE A 635 -10.14 -9.13 19.60
N GLY A 636 -8.83 -8.91 19.76
CA GLY A 636 -8.26 -7.66 20.31
C GLY A 636 -8.36 -7.52 21.82
N PHE A 637 -8.90 -8.52 22.52
CA PHE A 637 -9.11 -8.54 23.98
C PHE A 637 -8.89 -9.94 24.58
N VAL A 638 -8.50 -10.00 25.86
CA VAL A 638 -8.46 -11.22 26.67
C VAL A 638 -9.60 -11.18 27.69
N ARG A 639 -10.79 -11.61 27.27
CA ARG A 639 -12.03 -11.55 28.04
C ARG A 639 -12.80 -12.87 27.94
N GLN A 640 -13.60 -13.21 28.96
CA GLN A 640 -14.39 -14.45 28.93
C GLN A 640 -15.30 -14.51 27.69
N GLY A 641 -15.30 -15.64 27.00
CA GLY A 641 -16.07 -15.85 25.76
C GLY A 641 -15.46 -15.22 24.52
N TYR A 642 -14.23 -14.66 24.57
CA TYR A 642 -13.50 -14.20 23.39
C TYR A 642 -12.69 -15.33 22.76
N ASP A 643 -12.25 -15.19 21.52
CA ASP A 643 -11.39 -16.20 20.88
C ASP A 643 -10.08 -16.30 21.67
N ALA A 644 -9.55 -17.51 21.84
CA ALA A 644 -8.29 -17.75 22.55
C ALA A 644 -7.06 -17.41 21.69
N ASP A 645 -7.01 -16.15 21.27
CA ASP A 645 -5.91 -15.50 20.56
C ASP A 645 -5.03 -14.75 21.57
N ILE A 646 -3.90 -15.33 21.95
CA ILE A 646 -3.08 -14.88 23.09
C ILE A 646 -1.61 -14.89 22.72
N VAL A 647 -0.86 -13.85 23.11
CA VAL A 647 0.60 -13.81 22.96
C VAL A 647 1.26 -13.74 24.32
N VAL A 648 2.23 -14.64 24.55
CA VAL A 648 3.09 -14.65 25.73
C VAL A 648 4.45 -14.07 25.32
N TRP A 649 4.92 -13.03 26.00
CA TRP A 649 6.13 -12.27 25.65
C TRP A 649 7.30 -12.55 26.59
N ASP A 650 8.52 -12.47 26.06
CA ASP A 650 9.75 -12.65 26.84
C ASP A 650 10.18 -11.43 27.66
N SER A 651 9.75 -10.24 27.25
CA SER A 651 9.92 -8.97 27.94
C SER A 651 8.63 -8.15 27.94
N HIS A 652 8.67 -6.92 28.46
CA HIS A 652 7.59 -5.97 28.18
C HIS A 652 7.39 -5.86 26.65
N PRO A 653 6.14 -5.87 26.12
CA PRO A 653 5.91 -5.98 24.68
C PRO A 653 6.50 -4.80 23.87
N LEU A 654 6.53 -3.59 24.43
CA LEU A 654 7.11 -2.41 23.77
C LEU A 654 8.65 -2.33 23.86
N SER A 655 9.35 -3.33 24.41
CA SER A 655 10.82 -3.31 24.53
C SER A 655 11.54 -3.69 23.23
N VAL A 656 12.79 -3.25 23.08
CA VAL A 656 13.63 -3.61 21.91
C VAL A 656 13.82 -5.13 21.84
N GLY A 657 13.43 -5.70 20.70
CA GLY A 657 13.48 -7.15 20.48
C GLY A 657 12.55 -7.98 21.36
N ALA A 658 11.44 -7.41 21.87
CA ALA A 658 10.41 -8.21 22.54
C ALA A 658 9.93 -9.34 21.61
N THR A 659 9.95 -10.58 22.10
CA THR A 659 9.75 -11.79 21.28
C THR A 659 8.70 -12.70 21.90
N PRO A 660 7.75 -13.25 21.11
CA PRO A 660 6.82 -14.23 21.62
C PRO A 660 7.51 -15.52 22.08
N LEU A 661 7.23 -15.93 23.32
CA LEU A 661 7.53 -17.25 23.86
C LEU A 661 6.52 -18.30 23.37
N GLN A 662 5.27 -17.89 23.19
CA GLN A 662 4.20 -18.69 22.59
C GLN A 662 3.13 -17.77 22.00
N VAL A 663 2.50 -18.22 20.91
CA VAL A 663 1.33 -17.59 20.32
C VAL A 663 0.23 -18.63 20.24
N TYR A 664 -0.93 -18.32 20.79
CA TYR A 664 -2.14 -19.13 20.68
C TYR A 664 -3.06 -18.48 19.67
N ILE A 665 -3.62 -19.28 18.76
CA ILE A 665 -4.67 -18.88 17.81
C ILE A 665 -5.79 -19.90 17.94
N ASP A 666 -7.03 -19.46 18.18
CA ASP A 666 -8.14 -20.36 18.49
C ASP A 666 -7.77 -21.39 19.60
N GLY A 667 -6.96 -20.96 20.59
CA GLY A 667 -6.47 -21.78 21.72
C GLY A 667 -5.38 -22.79 21.38
N LYS A 668 -4.93 -22.86 20.12
CA LYS A 668 -3.88 -23.75 19.65
C LYS A 668 -2.53 -23.03 19.68
N ALA A 669 -1.55 -23.59 20.38
CA ALA A 669 -0.17 -23.15 20.34
C ALA A 669 0.41 -23.29 18.92
N THR A 670 1.04 -22.24 18.39
CA THR A 670 1.59 -22.20 17.02
C THR A 670 3.12 -22.30 16.98
N LEU A 671 3.82 -22.00 18.08
CA LEU A 671 5.29 -22.05 18.17
C LEU A 671 5.79 -23.35 18.81
N ASP A 672 6.86 -23.91 18.24
CA ASP A 672 7.61 -25.04 18.81
C ASP A 672 8.53 -24.54 19.94
N PRO A 673 8.30 -24.96 21.21
CA PRO A 673 9.10 -24.49 22.35
C PRO A 673 10.61 -24.76 22.21
N LYS A 674 11.01 -25.79 21.45
CA LYS A 674 12.45 -26.06 21.21
C LYS A 674 13.07 -25.00 20.32
N LYS A 675 12.41 -24.65 19.21
CA LYS A 675 12.87 -23.58 18.31
C LYS A 675 12.88 -22.21 18.99
N VAL A 676 11.88 -21.94 19.83
CA VAL A 676 11.83 -20.72 20.67
C VAL A 676 13.03 -20.65 21.62
N ALA A 677 13.41 -21.77 22.25
CA ALA A 677 14.56 -21.83 23.15
C ALA A 677 15.90 -21.74 22.40
N GLU A 678 16.04 -22.45 21.28
CA GLU A 678 17.25 -22.49 20.44
C GLU A 678 17.54 -21.11 19.82
N SER A 679 16.53 -20.46 19.23
CA SER A 679 16.63 -19.12 18.61
C SER A 679 16.94 -18.00 19.60
N ARG A 680 16.69 -18.21 20.90
CA ARG A 680 16.94 -17.24 21.97
C ARG A 680 18.06 -17.66 22.92
N SER A 681 18.84 -18.68 22.56
CA SER A 681 19.84 -19.33 23.43
C SER A 681 20.98 -18.42 23.91
N LYS A 682 21.22 -17.29 23.23
CA LYS A 682 22.23 -16.27 23.58
C LYS A 682 21.68 -15.09 24.40
N VAL A 683 20.37 -14.98 24.55
CA VAL A 683 19.75 -13.85 25.27
C VAL A 683 20.07 -13.99 26.76
N ASP A 684 20.88 -13.07 27.31
CA ASP A 684 21.29 -13.10 28.72
C ASP A 684 20.05 -13.11 29.64
N SER A 685 20.07 -14.00 30.62
CA SER A 685 19.21 -13.99 31.81
C SER A 685 18.98 -12.61 32.43
N LYS A 686 19.91 -11.67 32.31
CA LYS A 686 19.71 -10.27 32.74
C LYS A 686 18.65 -9.55 31.91
N TYR A 687 18.62 -9.72 30.59
CA TYR A 687 17.53 -9.21 29.74
C TYR A 687 16.19 -9.92 30.02
N VAL A 688 16.21 -11.09 30.67
CA VAL A 688 15.01 -11.85 31.11
C VAL A 688 14.59 -11.44 32.54
N ASN A 689 15.47 -10.82 33.33
CA ASN A 689 15.17 -10.39 34.71
C ASN A 689 14.99 -8.87 34.86
N SER A 690 15.52 -8.04 33.96
CA SER A 690 15.20 -6.60 33.87
C SER A 690 13.82 -6.33 33.24
N VAL A 691 13.06 -7.38 32.98
CA VAL A 691 11.81 -7.42 32.19
C VAL A 691 10.66 -6.56 32.74
N SER A 692 10.72 -6.15 34.01
CA SER A 692 9.59 -5.47 34.67
C SER A 692 9.47 -3.96 34.37
N GLU A 693 10.44 -3.34 33.67
CA GLU A 693 10.41 -1.89 33.43
C GLU A 693 9.85 -1.55 32.05
N LYS A 694 8.75 -0.80 32.08
CA LYS A 694 8.12 -0.12 30.94
C LYS A 694 9.16 0.74 30.19
N PRO A 695 9.28 0.64 28.86
CA PRO A 695 10.13 1.52 28.06
C PRO A 695 9.80 3.00 28.27
N LEU A 696 10.83 3.84 28.21
CA LEU A 696 10.65 5.29 28.40
C LEU A 696 10.18 5.96 27.11
N MET A 697 9.53 7.11 27.27
CA MET A 697 9.26 8.05 26.19
C MET A 697 10.42 9.04 26.09
N ARG A 698 10.64 9.65 24.93
CA ARG A 698 11.70 10.67 24.75
C ARG A 698 11.50 11.84 25.73
N LYS A 699 12.59 12.54 26.08
CA LYS A 699 12.49 13.70 27.00
C LYS A 699 12.18 14.96 26.20
N ILE A 700 11.03 15.58 26.51
CA ILE A 700 10.62 16.89 26.01
C ILE A 700 11.20 17.97 26.92
N LEU A 701 11.69 19.06 26.32
CA LEU A 701 12.00 20.31 27.02
C LEU A 701 10.95 21.36 26.70
N GLN A 702 10.80 22.36 27.59
CA GLN A 702 10.05 23.57 27.24
C GLN A 702 10.81 24.35 26.17
N GLN A 703 10.09 24.88 25.17
CA GLN A 703 10.71 25.38 23.93
C GLN A 703 11.61 26.61 24.18
N ASP A 704 11.23 27.48 25.10
CA ASP A 704 12.02 28.62 25.56
C ASP A 704 13.31 28.17 26.26
N VAL A 705 13.22 27.22 27.20
CA VAL A 705 14.37 26.62 27.90
C VAL A 705 15.32 25.96 26.89
N LYS A 706 14.78 25.22 25.93
CA LYS A 706 15.56 24.57 24.85
C LYS A 706 16.30 25.61 23.99
N ILE A 707 15.61 26.66 23.53
CA ILE A 707 16.21 27.70 22.70
C ILE A 707 17.35 28.41 23.46
N GLU A 708 17.12 28.80 24.72
CA GLU A 708 18.15 29.47 25.53
C GLU A 708 19.35 28.55 25.82
N MET A 709 19.10 27.28 26.16
CA MET A 709 20.12 26.27 26.40
C MET A 709 20.97 26.03 25.15
N CYS A 710 20.34 25.78 24.00
CA CYS A 710 21.05 25.49 22.75
C CYS A 710 21.84 26.69 22.23
N ALA A 711 21.31 27.91 22.34
CA ALA A 711 22.04 29.14 22.00
C ALA A 711 23.32 29.32 22.85
N LYS A 712 23.35 28.82 24.08
CA LYS A 712 24.57 28.79 24.93
C LYS A 712 25.49 27.66 24.51
N LEU A 713 24.99 26.42 24.39
CA LEU A 713 25.79 25.23 24.08
C LEU A 713 26.48 25.32 22.70
N GLN A 714 25.82 25.92 21.70
CA GLN A 714 26.37 26.06 20.35
C GLN A 714 27.28 27.28 20.16
N ARG A 715 27.54 28.07 21.20
CA ARG A 715 28.42 29.24 21.13
C ARG A 715 29.89 28.82 21.01
N THR A 716 30.59 29.29 19.98
CA THR A 716 32.03 29.01 19.77
C THR A 716 32.86 29.36 21.01
N GLY A 717 33.70 28.43 21.46
CA GLY A 717 34.54 28.60 22.65
C GLY A 717 33.79 28.53 23.99
N GLN A 718 32.50 28.16 24.01
CA GLN A 718 31.80 27.88 25.24
C GLN A 718 32.31 26.56 25.84
N LYS A 719 32.80 26.61 27.08
CA LYS A 719 33.04 25.42 27.89
C LYS A 719 31.71 24.85 28.40
N ILE A 720 31.52 23.54 28.31
CA ILE A 720 30.30 22.82 28.70
C ILE A 720 30.66 21.80 29.77
N VAL A 721 29.87 21.73 30.84
CA VAL A 721 30.04 20.77 31.95
C VAL A 721 28.78 19.93 32.04
N ILE A 722 28.84 18.68 31.59
CA ILE A 722 27.71 17.75 31.59
C ILE A 722 27.84 16.81 32.77
N ASN A 723 26.85 16.81 33.66
CA ASN A 723 26.75 15.95 34.84
C ASN A 723 25.65 14.89 34.66
N GLY A 724 25.66 13.82 35.46
CA GLY A 724 24.62 12.78 35.41
C GLY A 724 24.85 11.69 34.37
N ILE A 725 26.07 11.56 33.84
CA ILE A 725 26.41 10.53 32.85
C ILE A 725 26.58 9.20 33.57
N GLN A 726 25.78 8.21 33.17
CA GLN A 726 25.78 6.84 33.68
C GLN A 726 26.80 5.97 32.95
N LYS A 727 26.98 6.18 31.64
CA LYS A 727 27.81 5.30 30.80
C LYS A 727 28.44 6.04 29.62
N SER A 728 29.65 5.61 29.25
CA SER A 728 30.36 6.06 28.04
C SER A 728 30.83 4.86 27.22
N PHE A 729 30.73 4.96 25.91
CA PHE A 729 31.19 3.98 24.92
C PHE A 729 32.41 4.47 24.11
N LEU A 730 33.07 5.54 24.56
CA LEU A 730 34.29 6.05 23.94
C LEU A 730 35.51 5.20 24.35
N ASP A 731 36.40 4.87 23.41
CA ASP A 731 37.50 3.90 23.65
C ASP A 731 38.43 4.31 24.80
N SER A 732 38.82 5.59 24.85
CA SER A 732 39.72 6.16 25.85
C SER A 732 39.17 6.12 27.29
N HIS A 733 37.87 5.86 27.45
CA HIS A 733 37.17 5.81 28.74
C HIS A 733 36.32 4.52 28.87
N SER A 734 36.53 3.55 27.98
CA SER A 734 35.83 2.27 27.98
C SER A 734 36.26 1.43 29.18
N GLY A 735 35.37 1.29 30.16
CA GLY A 735 35.68 0.62 31.44
C GLY A 735 35.85 1.57 32.62
N VAL A 736 35.68 2.89 32.45
CA VAL A 736 35.47 3.83 33.59
C VAL A 736 34.04 3.68 34.15
N ALA A 737 33.63 2.43 34.38
CA ALA A 737 32.50 2.08 35.23
C ALA A 737 33.00 2.00 36.69
N ALA A 738 33.51 3.13 37.19
CA ALA A 738 33.80 3.27 38.61
C ALA A 738 32.46 3.25 39.38
N GLU A 739 32.41 2.45 40.44
CA GLU A 739 31.21 2.22 41.26
C GLU A 739 30.58 3.56 41.71
N GLY A 740 29.37 3.86 41.24
CA GLY A 740 28.63 5.06 41.69
C GLY A 740 27.85 5.86 40.64
N GLY A 741 27.98 5.57 39.33
CA GLY A 741 27.01 6.02 38.31
C GLY A 741 26.73 7.53 38.25
N ASN A 742 27.76 8.38 38.31
CA ASN A 742 27.57 9.82 38.11
C ASN A 742 28.86 10.49 37.63
N MET A 743 29.17 10.29 36.35
CA MET A 743 30.29 10.95 35.69
C MET A 743 29.95 12.39 35.30
N THR A 744 30.97 13.24 35.34
CA THR A 744 31.01 14.57 34.76
C THR A 744 31.89 14.53 33.51
N MET A 745 31.41 15.12 32.43
CA MET A 745 32.21 15.42 31.23
C MET A 745 32.41 16.94 31.13
N VAL A 746 33.63 17.36 30.80
CA VAL A 746 33.93 18.77 30.50
C VAL A 746 34.43 18.85 29.06
N ILE A 747 33.69 19.60 28.25
CA ILE A 747 34.04 19.93 26.86
C ILE A 747 34.55 21.36 26.84
N ASP A 748 35.71 21.60 26.23
CA ASP A 748 36.24 22.96 26.00
C ASP A 748 36.69 23.08 24.55
N GLY A 749 36.19 24.09 23.84
CA GLY A 749 36.43 24.25 22.40
C GLY A 749 36.16 22.98 21.58
N GLY A 750 35.11 22.22 21.90
CA GLY A 750 34.71 20.97 21.25
C GLY A 750 35.49 19.71 21.64
N GLU A 751 36.59 19.81 22.39
CA GLU A 751 37.35 18.66 22.87
C GLU A 751 36.93 18.24 24.28
N ILE A 752 36.86 16.94 24.53
CA ILE A 752 36.67 16.37 25.87
C ILE A 752 37.98 16.55 26.65
N ILE A 753 38.02 17.52 27.56
CA ILE A 753 39.19 17.79 28.41
C ILE A 753 39.15 17.05 29.75
N CYS A 754 37.98 16.53 30.14
CA CYS A 754 37.84 15.59 31.25
C CYS A 754 36.56 14.75 31.10
N LEU A 755 36.65 13.45 31.42
CA LEU A 755 35.50 12.56 31.62
C LEU A 755 35.84 11.62 32.78
N GLY A 756 35.15 11.79 33.91
CA GLY A 756 35.43 11.08 35.14
C GLY A 756 34.44 11.45 36.24
N SER A 757 34.80 11.29 37.51
CA SER A 757 33.98 11.78 38.62
C SER A 757 33.95 13.32 38.67
N LYS A 758 32.91 13.88 39.31
CA LYS A 758 32.80 15.33 39.54
C LYS A 758 34.01 15.94 40.26
N ILE A 759 34.69 15.16 41.11
CA ILE A 759 35.88 15.59 41.84
C ILE A 759 37.10 15.67 40.91
N GLU A 760 37.28 14.70 40.02
CA GLU A 760 38.39 14.69 39.05
C GLU A 760 38.28 15.84 38.05
N CYS A 761 37.07 16.14 37.57
CA CYS A 761 36.85 17.23 36.61
C CYS A 761 36.70 18.64 37.22
N ILE A 762 36.66 18.79 38.55
CA ILE A 762 36.33 20.08 39.19
C ILE A 762 37.29 21.22 38.84
N SER A 763 38.58 20.91 38.66
CA SER A 763 39.64 21.88 38.36
C SER A 763 39.52 22.47 36.96
N VAL A 764 38.96 21.71 36.01
CA VAL A 764 38.79 22.13 34.61
C VAL A 764 37.37 22.62 34.31
N ALA A 765 36.36 22.23 35.11
CA ALA A 765 34.96 22.62 34.96
C ALA A 765 34.69 24.13 35.19
N ALA A 766 35.63 24.86 35.80
CA ALA A 766 35.46 26.27 36.12
C ALA A 766 35.09 27.13 34.89
N ASN A 767 34.09 28.01 35.09
CA ASN A 767 33.48 28.91 34.10
C ASN A 767 32.77 28.22 32.92
N GLY A 768 32.47 26.92 33.01
CA GLY A 768 31.62 26.22 32.04
C GLY A 768 30.13 26.43 32.28
N TYR A 769 29.32 26.23 31.23
CA TYR A 769 27.87 26.12 31.34
C TYR A 769 27.50 24.72 31.83
N GLU A 770 26.83 24.62 32.98
CA GLU A 770 26.43 23.34 33.56
C GLU A 770 25.14 22.81 32.94
N LEU A 771 25.18 21.54 32.53
CA LEU A 771 24.04 20.76 32.05
C LEU A 771 23.90 19.51 32.92
N GLN A 772 22.71 19.27 33.47
CA GLN A 772 22.43 18.12 34.32
C GLN A 772 21.51 17.12 33.60
N LEU A 773 22.04 15.94 33.33
CA LEU A 773 21.26 14.80 32.82
C LEU A 773 20.72 13.96 33.98
N SER A 774 19.65 13.21 33.73
CA SER A 774 19.09 12.27 34.69
C SER A 774 19.69 10.87 34.54
N ASN A 775 19.95 10.45 33.29
CA ASN A 775 20.41 9.13 32.89
C ASN A 775 21.27 9.25 31.62
N GLY A 776 22.41 9.94 31.71
CA GLY A 776 23.20 10.34 30.54
C GLY A 776 24.05 9.21 29.93
N TYR A 777 24.11 9.15 28.59
CA TYR A 777 24.97 8.22 27.84
C TYR A 777 25.85 8.99 26.84
N ILE A 778 27.06 8.50 26.57
CA ILE A 778 27.96 9.05 25.54
C ILE A 778 28.33 7.96 24.56
N LEU A 779 28.07 8.18 23.27
CA LEU A 779 28.47 7.30 22.16
C LEU A 779 29.49 8.02 21.25
N PRO A 780 30.33 7.28 20.51
CA PRO A 780 30.94 7.81 19.30
C PRO A 780 29.83 8.20 18.30
N GLY A 781 30.11 9.13 17.40
CA GLY A 781 29.21 9.44 16.28
C GLY A 781 28.93 8.19 15.45
N LEU A 782 27.65 7.97 15.11
CA LEU A 782 27.24 6.80 14.34
C LEU A 782 27.46 7.05 12.85
N THR A 783 27.88 5.99 12.14
CA THR A 783 28.09 5.99 10.69
C THR A 783 27.00 5.17 10.01
N LEU A 784 26.09 5.84 9.32
CA LEU A 784 25.06 5.21 8.48
C LEU A 784 25.67 4.71 7.16
N VAL A 785 25.14 3.61 6.62
CA VAL A 785 25.29 3.26 5.21
C VAL A 785 23.90 3.34 4.58
N SER A 786 23.75 4.18 3.56
CA SER A 786 22.51 4.38 2.80
C SER A 786 22.83 4.45 1.30
N VAL A 787 21.79 4.43 0.46
CA VAL A 787 21.87 4.77 -0.98
C VAL A 787 21.10 6.04 -1.31
N ASN A 788 20.39 6.62 -0.33
CA ASN A 788 19.50 7.76 -0.52
C ASN A 788 20.02 9.01 0.18
N LEU A 789 20.59 8.90 1.39
CA LEU A 789 20.92 10.08 2.18
C LEU A 789 21.89 10.99 1.44
N GLY A 790 21.42 12.19 1.12
CA GLY A 790 22.13 13.18 0.32
C GLY A 790 22.06 13.00 -1.19
N LEU A 791 21.53 11.89 -1.72
CA LEU A 791 21.35 11.68 -3.17
C LEU A 791 19.89 11.74 -3.63
N THR A 792 18.91 11.51 -2.75
CA THR A 792 17.48 11.75 -3.02
C THR A 792 16.74 12.15 -1.73
N GLU A 793 15.73 13.01 -1.87
CA GLU A 793 14.84 13.39 -0.76
C GLU A 793 13.49 12.65 -0.81
N ILE A 794 13.00 12.29 -2.01
CA ILE A 794 11.73 11.57 -2.23
C ILE A 794 11.95 10.50 -3.31
N VAL A 795 12.04 9.23 -2.90
CA VAL A 795 12.54 8.15 -3.76
C VAL A 795 11.74 7.94 -5.06
N ASP A 796 10.41 8.03 -5.02
CA ASP A 796 9.53 7.89 -6.19
C ASP A 796 9.44 9.15 -7.08
N ASP A 797 10.10 10.28 -6.72
CA ASP A 797 10.14 11.50 -7.54
C ASP A 797 11.57 11.82 -7.99
N GLU A 798 11.86 11.45 -9.25
CA GLU A 798 13.14 11.66 -9.93
C GLU A 798 13.64 13.12 -9.91
N ASN A 799 12.77 14.11 -9.68
CA ASN A 799 13.16 15.53 -9.59
C ASN A 799 13.79 15.90 -8.24
N THR A 800 13.80 14.98 -7.27
CA THR A 800 14.28 15.22 -5.89
C THR A 800 15.62 14.57 -5.57
N GLY A 801 16.30 14.01 -6.58
CA GLY A 801 17.60 13.38 -6.43
C GLY A 801 18.52 13.50 -7.64
N ASP A 802 19.75 12.97 -7.50
CA ASP A 802 20.78 12.91 -8.55
C ASP A 802 20.40 11.99 -9.73
N GLY A 803 19.46 11.08 -9.49
CA GLY A 803 18.93 10.13 -10.46
C GLY A 803 19.62 8.76 -10.40
N PHE A 804 19.26 7.89 -11.34
CA PHE A 804 19.71 6.51 -11.38
C PHE A 804 20.84 6.26 -12.39
N VAL A 805 21.74 5.34 -12.05
CA VAL A 805 22.88 4.96 -12.90
C VAL A 805 22.41 4.29 -14.20
N SER A 806 22.94 4.72 -15.34
CA SER A 806 22.47 4.27 -16.65
C SER A 806 22.83 2.81 -16.98
N LEU A 807 21.80 1.98 -17.08
CA LEU A 807 21.84 0.56 -17.48
C LEU A 807 22.28 0.30 -18.94
N LYS A 808 22.71 1.33 -19.68
CA LYS A 808 23.13 1.25 -21.09
C LYS A 808 24.61 1.57 -21.31
N SER A 809 25.31 2.03 -20.28
CA SER A 809 26.75 2.25 -20.32
C SER A 809 27.50 0.92 -20.32
N ASP A 810 28.75 0.88 -20.83
CA ASP A 810 29.57 -0.33 -20.69
C ASP A 810 30.22 -0.33 -19.30
N PRO A 811 29.83 -1.23 -18.37
CA PRO A 811 30.37 -1.25 -17.03
C PRO A 811 31.83 -1.71 -16.97
N THR A 812 32.44 -2.17 -18.09
CA THR A 812 33.86 -2.54 -18.12
C THR A 812 34.80 -1.37 -18.42
N ASN A 813 34.27 -0.23 -18.87
CA ASN A 813 35.06 0.99 -19.09
C ASN A 813 35.13 1.84 -17.80
N PRO A 814 36.33 2.11 -17.22
CA PRO A 814 36.44 2.96 -16.04
C PRO A 814 35.93 4.39 -16.24
N ASP A 815 35.91 4.92 -17.47
CA ASP A 815 35.41 6.28 -17.76
C ASP A 815 33.87 6.39 -17.61
N ASN A 816 33.16 5.27 -17.53
CA ASN A 816 31.71 5.22 -17.33
C ASN A 816 31.31 5.14 -15.84
N VAL A 817 32.27 5.12 -14.91
CA VAL A 817 31.99 4.98 -13.47
C VAL A 817 31.45 6.29 -12.89
N VAL A 818 30.26 6.24 -12.30
CA VAL A 818 29.62 7.36 -11.60
C VAL A 818 30.17 7.47 -10.17
N PHE A 819 30.26 8.68 -9.63
CA PHE A 819 30.74 8.97 -8.28
C PHE A 819 29.69 9.81 -7.53
N ALA A 820 29.21 9.32 -6.39
CA ALA A 820 28.17 9.99 -5.60
C ALA A 820 28.56 11.41 -5.15
N LYS A 821 29.87 11.67 -4.94
CA LYS A 821 30.40 12.97 -4.53
C LYS A 821 30.05 14.16 -5.44
N TYR A 822 29.61 13.91 -6.67
CA TYR A 822 29.20 14.96 -7.61
C TYR A 822 27.71 15.33 -7.51
N GLY A 823 26.89 14.48 -6.89
CA GLY A 823 25.43 14.65 -6.75
C GLY A 823 24.93 14.84 -5.32
N VAL A 824 25.82 14.86 -4.31
CA VAL A 824 25.41 14.97 -2.90
C VAL A 824 24.89 16.35 -2.51
N HIS A 825 23.77 16.35 -1.80
CA HIS A 825 23.22 17.45 -1.02
C HIS A 825 23.32 17.13 0.49
N LEU A 826 23.42 18.15 1.35
CA LEU A 826 23.71 18.00 2.79
C LEU A 826 22.58 18.55 3.69
N GLU A 827 21.35 18.54 3.19
CA GLU A 827 20.15 19.00 3.87
C GLU A 827 18.96 18.11 3.50
N GLY A 828 17.91 18.07 4.34
CA GLY A 828 16.71 17.27 4.08
C GLY A 828 15.92 16.85 5.33
N GLN A 829 14.72 16.31 5.15
CA GLN A 829 13.97 15.63 6.22
C GLN A 829 14.69 14.35 6.66
N ALA A 830 15.34 13.65 5.73
CA ALA A 830 16.19 12.50 6.04
C ALA A 830 17.36 12.92 6.97
N PHE A 831 18.04 14.04 6.70
CA PHE A 831 19.09 14.58 7.59
C PHE A 831 18.55 14.91 9.00
N LYS A 832 17.32 15.42 9.13
CA LYS A 832 16.68 15.60 10.44
C LYS A 832 16.44 14.29 11.17
N ARG A 833 16.06 13.22 10.45
CA ARG A 833 15.94 11.86 11.02
C ARG A 833 17.30 11.29 11.45
N ALA A 834 18.37 11.55 10.70
CA ALA A 834 19.73 11.17 11.09
C ALA A 834 20.12 11.80 12.45
N LYS A 835 19.88 13.11 12.60
CA LYS A 835 20.22 13.89 13.80
C LYS A 835 19.50 13.41 15.08
N ILE A 836 18.21 13.08 15.02
CA ILE A 836 17.46 12.56 16.20
C ILE A 836 17.88 11.13 16.63
N GLY A 837 18.64 10.43 15.78
CA GLY A 837 19.25 9.12 16.07
C GLY A 837 20.73 9.18 16.48
N GLY A 838 21.36 10.35 16.45
CA GLY A 838 22.79 10.51 16.74
C GLY A 838 23.73 10.03 15.63
N ILE A 839 23.25 9.98 14.39
CA ILE A 839 24.09 9.76 13.21
C ILE A 839 24.81 11.06 12.88
N THR A 840 26.14 11.04 12.86
CA THR A 840 27.00 12.20 12.50
C THR A 840 27.62 12.08 11.11
N LYS A 841 27.72 10.84 10.59
CA LYS A 841 28.32 10.51 9.30
C LYS A 841 27.48 9.52 8.53
N ALA A 842 27.52 9.60 7.21
CA ALA A 842 26.90 8.63 6.32
C ALA A 842 27.80 8.30 5.14
N ILE A 843 27.73 7.04 4.69
CA ILE A 843 28.29 6.58 3.42
C ILE A 843 27.12 6.42 2.46
N THR A 844 27.18 7.11 1.32
CA THR A 844 26.12 7.09 0.30
C THR A 844 26.69 6.67 -1.06
N ALA A 845 26.01 5.74 -1.75
CA ALA A 845 26.42 5.13 -3.01
C ALA A 845 25.45 5.50 -4.16
N PRO A 846 25.92 5.64 -5.42
CA PRO A 846 25.05 6.02 -6.53
C PRO A 846 23.84 5.07 -6.70
N MET A 847 22.67 5.65 -6.93
CA MET A 847 21.39 4.94 -6.91
C MET A 847 21.22 3.99 -8.11
N LEU A 848 20.66 2.80 -7.83
CA LEU A 848 20.22 1.82 -8.82
C LEU A 848 18.70 1.75 -8.89
N HIS A 849 18.15 1.30 -10.02
CA HIS A 849 16.71 1.36 -10.26
C HIS A 849 15.92 0.33 -9.43
N GLY A 850 14.98 0.79 -8.60
CA GLY A 850 14.01 -0.05 -7.87
C GLY A 850 14.53 -0.68 -6.57
N GLU A 851 13.60 -1.26 -5.79
CA GLU A 851 13.83 -1.70 -4.40
C GLU A 851 14.98 -2.72 -4.26
N ASP A 852 15.12 -3.68 -5.17
CA ASP A 852 16.19 -4.70 -5.16
C ASP A 852 17.49 -4.22 -5.87
N ALA A 853 17.71 -2.90 -5.97
CA ALA A 853 18.89 -2.26 -6.56
C ALA A 853 19.22 -2.76 -8.00
N GLY A 854 18.31 -2.50 -8.94
CA GLY A 854 18.43 -2.95 -10.33
C GLY A 854 19.59 -2.28 -11.10
N GLY A 855 20.60 -3.09 -11.43
CA GLY A 855 21.77 -2.72 -12.22
C GLY A 855 23.01 -3.51 -11.78
N PHE A 856 24.07 -3.56 -12.58
CA PHE A 856 25.27 -4.33 -12.25
C PHE A 856 26.38 -3.50 -11.61
N LEU A 857 26.60 -2.27 -12.08
CA LEU A 857 27.55 -1.30 -11.54
C LEU A 857 26.74 -0.13 -10.97
N SER A 858 26.88 0.12 -9.67
CA SER A 858 26.36 1.35 -9.03
C SER A 858 27.37 2.48 -9.24
N GLY A 859 28.60 2.30 -8.76
CA GLY A 859 29.65 3.31 -8.88
C GLY A 859 30.38 3.51 -7.56
N VAL A 860 30.93 4.70 -7.35
CA VAL A 860 31.78 5.02 -6.19
C VAL A 860 30.99 5.80 -5.15
N SER A 861 30.95 5.28 -3.93
CA SER A 861 30.35 5.92 -2.76
C SER A 861 31.23 7.02 -2.17
N VAL A 862 30.58 7.95 -1.45
CA VAL A 862 31.19 9.11 -0.79
C VAL A 862 30.84 9.12 0.70
N GLY A 863 31.75 9.65 1.53
CA GLY A 863 31.55 9.84 2.96
C GLY A 863 31.17 11.29 3.27
N ILE A 864 29.95 11.49 3.79
CA ILE A 864 29.36 12.80 4.12
C ILE A 864 29.10 12.95 5.62
N LYS A 865 29.13 14.19 6.12
CA LYS A 865 28.61 14.56 7.44
C LYS A 865 27.10 14.80 7.36
N THR A 866 26.39 14.61 8.48
CA THR A 866 24.94 14.81 8.57
C THR A 866 24.54 16.16 9.19
N ASP A 867 25.51 17.01 9.52
CA ASP A 867 25.24 18.35 10.04
C ASP A 867 25.12 19.40 8.92
N GLU A 868 24.07 20.21 9.01
CA GLU A 868 23.74 21.26 8.04
C GLU A 868 24.65 22.51 8.17
N LYS A 869 25.69 22.48 9.03
CA LYS A 869 26.63 23.60 9.17
C LYS A 869 27.79 23.52 8.19
N HIS A 870 28.09 22.32 7.69
CA HIS A 870 29.07 22.10 6.65
C HIS A 870 28.41 22.01 5.26
N THR A 871 29.03 22.65 4.29
CA THR A 871 28.76 22.49 2.87
C THR A 871 29.79 21.54 2.24
N ILE A 872 29.61 21.23 0.95
CA ILE A 872 30.59 20.48 0.15
C ILE A 872 31.96 21.20 0.11
N LEU A 873 32.00 22.53 0.28
CA LEU A 873 33.22 23.34 0.14
C LEU A 873 34.07 23.46 1.42
N ASP A 874 33.51 23.14 2.59
CA ASP A 874 34.12 23.38 3.90
C ASP A 874 34.07 22.16 4.84
N GLY A 875 34.02 20.95 4.27
CA GLY A 875 34.27 19.69 4.99
C GLY A 875 33.03 18.81 5.22
N GLY A 876 31.91 19.10 4.54
CA GLY A 876 30.72 18.26 4.56
C GLY A 876 30.92 16.91 3.85
N ILE A 877 31.84 16.84 2.89
CA ILE A 877 32.45 15.57 2.44
C ILE A 877 33.70 15.34 3.29
N PHE A 878 33.74 14.25 4.06
CA PHE A 878 34.92 13.87 4.84
C PHE A 878 35.82 12.86 4.08
N GLN A 879 35.29 12.16 3.08
CA GLN A 879 36.06 11.25 2.22
C GLN A 879 35.43 11.15 0.81
N ASP A 880 36.15 11.61 -0.22
CA ASP A 880 35.66 11.67 -1.61
C ASP A 880 35.27 10.32 -2.20
N ASP A 881 36.17 9.32 -2.09
CA ASP A 881 35.97 7.97 -2.61
C ASP A 881 36.02 6.98 -1.44
N VAL A 882 34.92 6.27 -1.20
CA VAL A 882 34.79 5.30 -0.09
C VAL A 882 34.91 3.87 -0.60
N ALA A 883 34.02 3.42 -1.47
CA ALA A 883 34.07 2.08 -2.06
C ALA A 883 33.49 2.07 -3.48
N LEU A 884 33.87 1.06 -4.28
CA LEU A 884 33.24 0.78 -5.58
C LEU A 884 32.16 -0.30 -5.40
N HIS A 885 30.95 -0.04 -5.89
CA HIS A 885 29.77 -0.88 -5.69
C HIS A 885 29.34 -1.63 -6.97
N PHE A 886 29.20 -2.95 -6.87
CA PHE A 886 28.57 -3.82 -7.87
C PHE A 886 27.42 -4.63 -7.26
N VAL A 887 26.54 -5.17 -8.10
CA VAL A 887 25.48 -6.11 -7.71
C VAL A 887 25.75 -7.48 -8.35
N VAL A 888 25.49 -8.56 -7.60
CA VAL A 888 25.45 -9.94 -8.12
C VAL A 888 24.20 -10.63 -7.57
N GLY A 889 23.36 -11.15 -8.47
CA GLY A 889 22.05 -11.74 -8.16
C GLY A 889 21.03 -11.40 -9.24
N GLN A 890 19.74 -11.42 -8.92
CA GLN A 890 18.68 -11.06 -9.88
C GLN A 890 18.75 -9.57 -10.25
N GLY A 891 19.02 -8.67 -9.29
CA GLY A 891 19.10 -7.22 -9.52
C GLY A 891 20.13 -6.83 -10.60
N ALA A 892 21.24 -7.57 -10.68
CA ALA A 892 22.27 -7.36 -11.71
C ALA A 892 21.74 -7.56 -13.15
N LYS A 893 20.66 -8.33 -13.34
CA LYS A 893 20.07 -8.61 -14.66
C LYS A 893 19.23 -7.46 -15.23
N ALA A 894 18.98 -6.40 -14.47
CA ALA A 894 18.32 -5.21 -14.99
C ALA A 894 19.18 -4.49 -16.05
N ASP A 895 20.51 -4.63 -15.95
CA ASP A 895 21.44 -4.24 -17.01
C ASP A 895 21.32 -5.22 -18.19
N GLU A 896 20.87 -4.73 -19.36
CA GLU A 896 20.70 -5.51 -20.59
C GLU A 896 22.01 -6.20 -21.05
N THR A 897 23.17 -5.66 -20.65
CA THR A 897 24.50 -6.22 -20.94
C THR A 897 24.91 -7.34 -19.97
N ILE A 898 24.05 -7.67 -18.99
CA ILE A 898 24.23 -8.65 -17.92
C ILE A 898 23.02 -9.62 -17.86
N PRO A 899 22.67 -10.33 -18.95
CA PRO A 899 21.47 -11.16 -18.98
C PRO A 899 21.49 -12.37 -18.02
N THR A 900 22.60 -12.63 -17.31
CA THR A 900 22.73 -13.72 -16.35
C THR A 900 23.66 -13.36 -15.17
N VAL A 901 23.44 -13.98 -14.02
CA VAL A 901 24.32 -13.90 -12.84
C VAL A 901 25.75 -14.40 -13.15
N SER A 902 25.87 -15.38 -14.05
CA SER A 902 27.16 -15.86 -14.58
C SER A 902 27.89 -14.77 -15.37
N THR A 903 27.17 -13.93 -16.13
CA THR A 903 27.74 -12.77 -16.82
C THR A 903 28.25 -11.73 -15.83
N ALA A 904 27.49 -11.42 -14.77
CA ALA A 904 27.92 -10.50 -13.71
C ALA A 904 29.25 -10.95 -13.08
N THR A 905 29.30 -12.21 -12.62
CA THR A 905 30.51 -12.83 -12.05
C THR A 905 31.70 -12.82 -13.01
N ALA A 906 31.47 -13.12 -14.29
CA ALA A 906 32.50 -13.10 -15.32
C ALA A 906 33.01 -11.68 -15.63
N LYS A 907 32.13 -10.67 -15.62
CA LYS A 907 32.53 -9.26 -15.81
C LYS A 907 33.37 -8.75 -14.64
N ILE A 908 33.03 -9.04 -13.38
CA ILE A 908 33.87 -8.66 -12.22
C ILE A 908 35.28 -9.25 -12.38
N ARG A 909 35.39 -10.55 -12.69
CA ARG A 909 36.70 -11.19 -12.96
C ARG A 909 37.46 -10.51 -14.11
N LYS A 910 36.77 -10.15 -15.20
CA LYS A 910 37.38 -9.45 -16.34
C LYS A 910 37.84 -8.05 -15.98
N ILE A 911 37.05 -7.28 -15.22
CA ILE A 911 37.38 -5.92 -14.77
C ILE A 911 38.64 -5.94 -13.90
N LEU A 912 38.76 -6.87 -12.96
CA LEU A 912 39.96 -7.04 -12.14
C LEU A 912 41.17 -7.44 -13.00
N PHE A 913 41.03 -8.45 -13.86
CA PHE A 913 42.12 -8.91 -14.73
C PHE A 913 42.64 -7.81 -15.68
N ASP A 914 41.73 -7.13 -16.38
CA ASP A 914 42.09 -6.13 -17.40
C ASP A 914 42.68 -4.85 -16.79
N ASN A 915 42.50 -4.60 -15.48
CA ASN A 915 42.96 -3.36 -14.82
C ASN A 915 44.11 -3.58 -13.82
N GLN A 916 44.70 -4.77 -13.79
CA GLN A 916 45.86 -5.06 -12.95
C GLN A 916 47.00 -4.03 -13.16
N GLY A 917 47.40 -3.37 -12.08
CA GLY A 917 48.47 -2.36 -12.09
C GLY A 917 48.17 -1.07 -12.88
N LYS A 918 46.91 -0.80 -13.27
CA LYS A 918 46.52 0.47 -13.92
C LYS A 918 46.16 1.55 -12.90
N ASP A 919 46.49 2.79 -13.23
CA ASP A 919 46.07 3.97 -12.47
C ASP A 919 44.65 4.41 -12.89
N ASN A 920 43.65 3.66 -12.44
CA ASN A 920 42.23 3.98 -12.57
C ASN A 920 41.42 3.37 -11.41
N ILE A 921 40.11 3.65 -11.36
CA ILE A 921 39.26 3.21 -10.25
C ILE A 921 39.21 1.68 -10.07
N TYR A 922 39.26 0.91 -11.17
CA TYR A 922 39.29 -0.55 -11.14
C TYR A 922 40.65 -1.11 -10.72
N GLY A 923 41.75 -0.47 -11.12
CA GLY A 923 43.10 -0.81 -10.66
C GLY A 923 43.32 -0.47 -9.18
N ARG A 924 42.71 0.60 -8.67
CA ARG A 924 42.67 0.91 -7.22
C ARG A 924 41.97 -0.20 -6.42
N VAL A 925 40.91 -0.78 -6.97
CA VAL A 925 40.22 -1.93 -6.36
C VAL A 925 41.04 -3.22 -6.43
N GLU A 926 41.62 -3.55 -7.60
CA GLU A 926 42.48 -4.74 -7.77
C GLU A 926 43.71 -4.69 -6.84
N GLY A 927 44.33 -3.52 -6.72
CA GLY A 927 45.44 -3.27 -5.80
C GLY A 927 45.06 -3.16 -4.32
N GLY A 928 43.76 -3.19 -3.97
CA GLY A 928 43.27 -3.11 -2.59
C GLY A 928 43.39 -1.73 -1.93
N SER A 929 43.59 -0.65 -2.70
CA SER A 929 43.60 0.72 -2.18
C SER A 929 42.21 1.33 -2.04
N LEU A 930 41.22 0.78 -2.75
CA LEU A 930 39.79 1.09 -2.59
C LEU A 930 39.01 -0.23 -2.35
N PRO A 931 38.09 -0.29 -1.35
CA PRO A 931 37.17 -1.41 -1.17
C PRO A 931 36.27 -1.68 -2.39
N LEU A 932 35.98 -2.95 -2.60
CA LEU A 932 34.93 -3.46 -3.50
C LEU A 932 33.76 -3.93 -2.65
N VAL A 933 32.66 -3.18 -2.66
CA VAL A 933 31.40 -3.61 -2.07
C VAL A 933 30.60 -4.34 -3.14
N VAL A 934 30.11 -5.53 -2.80
CA VAL A 934 29.18 -6.28 -3.67
C VAL A 934 27.87 -6.50 -2.94
N HIS A 935 26.80 -5.96 -3.51
CA HIS A 935 25.42 -6.22 -3.11
C HIS A 935 25.03 -7.63 -3.60
N VAL A 936 24.73 -8.54 -2.68
CA VAL A 936 24.41 -9.95 -3.01
C VAL A 936 23.58 -10.60 -1.90
N GLU A 937 22.61 -11.41 -2.30
CA GLU A 937 21.73 -12.12 -1.36
C GLU A 937 21.98 -13.63 -1.32
N ASN A 938 22.17 -14.29 -2.46
CA ASN A 938 22.21 -15.75 -2.50
C ASN A 938 23.58 -16.35 -2.11
N LYS A 939 23.56 -17.41 -1.28
CA LYS A 939 24.79 -18.11 -0.85
C LYS A 939 25.70 -18.55 -1.99
N TYR A 940 25.16 -19.02 -3.12
CA TYR A 940 25.99 -19.56 -4.21
C TYR A 940 26.76 -18.46 -4.93
N ASP A 941 26.20 -17.25 -4.98
CA ASP A 941 26.85 -16.08 -5.55
C ASP A 941 27.90 -15.52 -4.57
N ILE A 942 27.62 -15.51 -3.27
CA ILE A 942 28.63 -15.24 -2.23
C ILE A 942 29.81 -16.21 -2.36
N MET A 943 29.57 -17.51 -2.57
CA MET A 943 30.65 -18.49 -2.83
C MET A 943 31.46 -18.21 -4.09
N GLN A 944 30.89 -17.57 -5.13
CA GLN A 944 31.66 -17.14 -6.30
C GLN A 944 32.54 -15.92 -5.97
N LEU A 945 32.04 -14.99 -5.17
CA LEU A 945 32.79 -13.83 -4.70
C LEU A 945 33.95 -14.23 -3.77
N ILE A 946 33.73 -15.21 -2.88
CA ILE A 946 34.79 -15.84 -2.07
C ILE A 946 35.91 -16.39 -2.97
N LYS A 947 35.56 -17.08 -4.08
CA LYS A 947 36.56 -17.56 -5.05
C LYS A 947 37.30 -16.40 -5.74
N ILE A 948 36.63 -15.30 -6.07
CA ILE A 948 37.28 -14.10 -6.63
C ILE A 948 38.28 -13.52 -5.61
N LYS A 949 37.95 -13.44 -4.32
CA LYS A 949 38.87 -13.01 -3.27
C LYS A 949 40.07 -13.96 -3.08
N GLN A 950 39.88 -15.26 -3.31
CA GLN A 950 40.96 -16.25 -3.30
C GLN A 950 41.91 -16.09 -4.51
N ASP A 951 41.36 -15.78 -5.69
CA ASP A 951 42.12 -15.48 -6.92
C ASP A 951 42.91 -14.16 -6.77
N TYR A 952 42.28 -13.10 -6.22
CA TYR A 952 42.82 -11.75 -6.07
C TYR A 952 43.05 -11.38 -4.59
N LYS A 953 44.17 -11.81 -4.01
CA LYS A 953 44.43 -11.70 -2.56
C LYS A 953 44.45 -10.27 -2.01
N SER A 954 44.90 -9.30 -2.81
CA SER A 954 44.93 -7.86 -2.50
C SER A 954 43.54 -7.22 -2.37
N LEU A 955 42.54 -7.77 -3.06
CA LEU A 955 41.19 -7.22 -3.17
C LEU A 955 40.54 -7.03 -1.79
N LYS A 956 40.16 -5.81 -1.43
CA LYS A 956 39.32 -5.53 -0.24
C LYS A 956 37.85 -5.76 -0.58
N LEU A 957 37.45 -7.03 -0.66
CA LEU A 957 36.05 -7.41 -0.91
C LEU A 957 35.22 -7.27 0.37
N VAL A 958 34.07 -6.61 0.25
CA VAL A 958 33.02 -6.46 1.27
C VAL A 958 31.71 -6.99 0.68
N ILE A 959 30.93 -7.74 1.47
CA ILE A 959 29.56 -8.13 1.11
C ILE A 959 28.59 -7.13 1.73
N GLN A 960 27.62 -6.64 0.95
CA GLN A 960 26.46 -5.89 1.45
C GLN A 960 25.18 -6.64 1.06
N GLY A 961 24.17 -6.65 1.92
CA GLY A 961 23.02 -7.56 1.78
C GLY A 961 23.12 -8.71 2.78
N GLY A 962 22.66 -9.90 2.37
CA GLY A 962 23.20 -11.15 2.90
C GLY A 962 22.18 -12.13 3.43
N ALA A 963 21.02 -12.29 2.80
CA ALA A 963 20.05 -13.32 3.17
C ALA A 963 20.67 -14.73 3.30
N GLY A 964 21.58 -15.10 2.40
CA GLY A 964 22.34 -16.36 2.42
C GLY A 964 23.68 -16.31 3.15
N VAL A 965 24.08 -15.18 3.74
CA VAL A 965 25.34 -15.05 4.50
C VAL A 965 25.43 -16.04 5.68
N PRO A 966 24.37 -16.30 6.47
CA PRO A 966 24.43 -17.30 7.55
C PRO A 966 24.81 -18.71 7.09
N GLU A 967 24.57 -19.05 5.82
CA GLU A 967 24.90 -20.37 5.26
C GLU A 967 26.37 -20.50 4.81
N VAL A 968 27.15 -19.41 4.83
CA VAL A 968 28.56 -19.36 4.38
C VAL A 968 29.45 -18.54 5.35
N ALA A 969 29.00 -18.39 6.59
CA ALA A 969 29.66 -17.52 7.58
C ALA A 969 31.07 -18.00 7.95
N GLU A 970 31.29 -19.32 8.03
CA GLU A 970 32.62 -19.90 8.29
C GLU A 970 33.59 -19.60 7.13
N GLU A 971 33.14 -19.73 5.88
CA GLU A 971 33.95 -19.43 4.70
C GLU A 971 34.26 -17.93 4.56
N LEU A 972 33.31 -17.05 4.91
CA LEU A 972 33.52 -15.60 4.96
C LEU A 972 34.58 -15.23 6.02
N ALA A 973 34.48 -15.79 7.23
CA ALA A 973 35.47 -15.60 8.29
C ALA A 973 36.86 -16.10 7.87
N ALA A 974 36.94 -17.31 7.30
CA ALA A 974 38.19 -17.90 6.80
C ALA A 974 38.83 -17.09 5.67
N ALA A 975 38.01 -16.50 4.78
CA ALA A 975 38.46 -15.62 3.69
C ALA A 975 38.74 -14.18 4.14
N LYS A 976 38.40 -13.82 5.39
CA LYS A 976 38.44 -12.46 5.95
C LYS A 976 37.66 -11.45 5.10
N ILE A 977 36.45 -11.83 4.71
CA ILE A 977 35.50 -10.99 3.98
C ILE A 977 34.48 -10.45 4.99
N PRO A 978 34.47 -9.13 5.27
CA PRO A 978 33.47 -8.54 6.14
C PRO A 978 32.10 -8.41 5.47
N VAL A 979 31.07 -8.19 6.30
CA VAL A 979 29.67 -8.04 5.88
C VAL A 979 29.04 -6.76 6.42
N ILE A 980 28.44 -5.96 5.55
CA ILE A 980 27.46 -4.92 5.92
C ILE A 980 26.09 -5.59 5.87
N LEU A 981 25.65 -6.10 7.03
CA LEU A 981 24.43 -6.88 7.14
C LEU A 981 23.23 -5.93 7.12
N THR A 982 22.50 -5.94 6.01
CA THR A 982 21.20 -5.26 5.91
C THR A 982 20.06 -6.16 6.36
N SER A 983 20.16 -7.48 6.10
CA SER A 983 19.09 -8.45 6.38
C SER A 983 18.95 -8.87 7.86
N ALA A 984 19.25 -7.99 8.82
CA ALA A 984 19.25 -8.31 10.26
C ALA A 984 17.85 -8.64 10.83
N ARG A 985 16.80 -8.03 10.26
CA ARG A 985 15.37 -8.28 10.56
C ARG A 985 14.52 -8.49 9.31
N ASP A 986 15.15 -8.84 8.19
CA ASP A 986 14.53 -8.95 6.87
C ASP A 986 13.71 -10.27 6.73
N ALA A 987 13.12 -10.49 5.56
CA ALA A 987 12.15 -11.52 5.29
C ALA A 987 12.43 -12.28 3.97
N PRO A 988 11.91 -13.51 3.80
CA PRO A 988 12.13 -14.32 2.59
C PRO A 988 11.18 -13.89 1.45
N TYR A 989 11.04 -12.57 1.24
CA TYR A 989 10.05 -11.99 0.33
C TYR A 989 10.41 -12.16 -1.14
N SER A 990 11.69 -12.34 -1.49
CA SER A 990 12.12 -12.56 -2.88
C SER A 990 12.78 -13.94 -3.06
N TRP A 991 12.87 -14.40 -4.31
CA TRP A 991 13.39 -15.74 -4.63
C TRP A 991 14.82 -15.98 -4.14
N GLU A 992 15.67 -14.95 -4.10
CA GLU A 992 17.06 -15.07 -3.61
C GLU A 992 17.14 -15.07 -2.08
N LYS A 993 16.14 -14.46 -1.42
CA LYS A 993 16.00 -14.41 0.04
C LYS A 993 15.21 -15.60 0.62
N LYS A 994 14.71 -16.53 -0.19
CA LYS A 994 13.82 -17.63 0.24
C LYS A 994 14.37 -18.53 1.37
N ASP A 995 15.69 -18.62 1.51
CA ASP A 995 16.38 -19.45 2.51
C ASP A 995 16.86 -18.63 3.74
N LEU A 996 16.48 -17.35 3.83
CA LEU A 996 16.85 -16.41 4.89
C LEU A 996 16.43 -16.89 6.29
N LEU A 997 17.30 -16.66 7.29
CA LEU A 997 16.94 -16.79 8.70
C LEU A 997 16.07 -15.61 9.14
N VAL A 998 14.76 -15.84 9.28
CA VAL A 998 13.77 -14.83 9.69
C VAL A 998 13.96 -14.29 11.11
N GLY A 999 14.94 -14.81 11.86
CA GLY A 999 15.21 -14.50 13.24
C GLY A 999 14.22 -15.11 14.24
N PRO A 1000 14.38 -14.81 15.54
CA PRO A 1000 13.56 -15.37 16.62
C PRO A 1000 12.09 -14.98 16.49
N PRO A 1001 11.14 -15.81 16.96
CA PRO A 1001 11.33 -17.06 17.70
C PRO A 1001 11.48 -18.31 16.80
N LEU A 1002 11.51 -18.15 15.46
CA LEU A 1002 11.51 -19.29 14.52
C LEU A 1002 12.91 -19.82 14.18
N THR A 1003 13.91 -18.94 14.14
CA THR A 1003 15.30 -19.24 13.75
C THR A 1003 16.28 -18.37 14.55
N LYS A 1004 17.56 -18.73 14.60
CA LYS A 1004 18.63 -17.85 15.09
C LYS A 1004 18.65 -16.52 14.32
N SER A 1005 19.17 -15.45 14.92
CA SER A 1005 19.36 -14.21 14.15
C SER A 1005 20.56 -14.36 13.19
N PRO A 1006 20.55 -13.69 12.01
CA PRO A 1006 21.73 -13.65 11.14
C PRO A 1006 22.99 -13.12 11.84
N ALA A 1007 22.81 -12.13 12.73
CA ALA A 1007 23.88 -11.55 13.54
C ALA A 1007 24.50 -12.55 14.54
N GLU A 1008 23.71 -13.48 15.10
CA GLU A 1008 24.23 -14.56 15.96
C GLU A 1008 25.17 -15.47 15.17
N VAL A 1009 24.77 -15.88 13.97
CA VAL A 1009 25.57 -16.80 13.13
C VAL A 1009 26.87 -16.13 12.69
N LEU A 1010 26.83 -14.85 12.32
CA LEU A 1010 28.02 -14.07 11.99
C LEU A 1010 28.99 -13.88 13.17
N ALA A 1011 28.44 -13.58 14.36
CA ALA A 1011 29.23 -13.42 15.58
C ALA A 1011 29.88 -14.75 16.01
N ASP A 1012 29.15 -15.86 15.97
CA ASP A 1012 29.66 -17.20 16.30
C ASP A 1012 30.75 -17.67 15.32
N ALA A 1013 30.64 -17.32 14.04
CA ALA A 1013 31.67 -17.61 13.04
C ALA A 1013 32.90 -16.68 13.12
N GLY A 1014 32.83 -15.57 13.88
CA GLY A 1014 33.91 -14.58 13.98
C GLY A 1014 34.06 -13.69 12.73
N VAL A 1015 32.99 -13.47 11.97
CA VAL A 1015 32.97 -12.53 10.85
C VAL A 1015 32.94 -11.09 11.39
N LEU A 1016 33.76 -10.20 10.82
CA LEU A 1016 33.61 -8.76 11.06
C LEU A 1016 32.38 -8.26 10.30
N PHE A 1017 31.36 -7.79 11.03
CA PHE A 1017 30.15 -7.24 10.41
C PHE A 1017 29.70 -5.93 11.04
N GLY A 1018 29.05 -5.09 10.23
CA GLY A 1018 28.29 -3.92 10.66
C GLY A 1018 26.81 -4.08 10.31
N ILE A 1019 25.97 -3.20 10.85
CA ILE A 1019 24.52 -3.16 10.57
C ILE A 1019 24.20 -1.95 9.70
N ALA A 1020 23.36 -2.15 8.70
CA ALA A 1020 22.73 -1.10 7.91
C ALA A 1020 21.24 -1.43 7.72
N TYR A 1021 20.44 -0.48 7.27
CA TYR A 1021 19.04 -0.76 6.92
C TYR A 1021 18.94 -1.44 5.55
N ALA A 1022 18.01 -2.39 5.40
CA ALA A 1022 17.65 -3.01 4.12
C ALA A 1022 16.60 -2.20 3.33
N SER A 1023 16.54 -0.88 3.54
CA SER A 1023 15.50 -0.04 2.97
C SER A 1023 15.99 0.70 1.72
N PHE A 1024 15.07 0.88 0.77
CA PHE A 1024 15.22 1.75 -0.38
C PHE A 1024 14.87 3.21 -0.05
N ASN A 1025 14.55 3.55 1.20
CA ASN A 1025 14.32 4.91 1.70
C ASN A 1025 15.01 5.12 3.08
N ASP A 1026 15.02 6.35 3.60
CA ASP A 1026 15.68 6.70 4.87
C ASP A 1026 14.70 6.95 6.05
N ALA A 1027 13.47 6.43 6.00
CA ALA A 1027 12.48 6.67 7.06
C ALA A 1027 12.93 6.20 8.45
N HIS A 1028 13.61 5.05 8.50
CA HIS A 1028 13.93 4.34 9.74
C HIS A 1028 15.26 4.76 10.38
N ILE A 1029 16.08 5.59 9.73
CA ILE A 1029 17.49 5.81 10.12
C ILE A 1029 17.67 6.32 11.55
N HIS A 1030 16.68 7.04 12.10
CA HIS A 1030 16.67 7.51 13.48
C HIS A 1030 16.77 6.41 14.54
N ASN A 1031 16.44 5.16 14.19
CA ASN A 1031 16.48 3.98 15.05
C ASN A 1031 17.75 3.11 14.83
N LEU A 1032 18.77 3.58 14.11
CA LEU A 1032 19.99 2.80 13.78
C LEU A 1032 20.67 2.16 15.02
N ALA A 1033 20.73 2.88 16.15
CA ALA A 1033 21.28 2.34 17.41
C ALA A 1033 20.38 1.25 18.03
N ILE A 1034 19.06 1.32 17.83
CA ILE A 1034 18.07 0.35 18.28
C ILE A 1034 18.15 -0.93 17.43
N GLU A 1035 18.38 -0.83 16.12
CA GLU A 1035 18.67 -1.99 15.26
C GLU A 1035 19.93 -2.74 15.70
N ALA A 1036 21.00 -2.00 15.99
CA ALA A 1036 22.24 -2.57 16.49
C ALA A 1036 22.05 -3.25 17.86
N ALA A 1037 21.25 -2.65 18.75
CA ALA A 1037 20.86 -3.24 20.02
C ALA A 1037 20.02 -4.52 19.86
N TRP A 1038 19.08 -4.54 18.92
CA TRP A 1038 18.27 -5.71 18.59
C TRP A 1038 19.15 -6.86 18.06
N ALA A 1039 20.03 -6.58 17.10
CA ALA A 1039 20.98 -7.55 16.56
C ALA A 1039 21.89 -8.10 17.67
N ALA A 1040 22.42 -7.23 18.52
CA ALA A 1040 23.28 -7.59 19.64
C ALA A 1040 22.59 -8.46 20.70
N LYS A 1041 21.32 -8.17 21.06
CA LYS A 1041 20.51 -8.93 22.02
C LYS A 1041 20.48 -10.42 21.66
N PHE A 1042 20.26 -10.75 20.40
CA PHE A 1042 20.17 -12.14 19.93
C PHE A 1042 21.52 -12.75 19.56
N ALA A 1043 22.51 -11.95 19.22
CA ALA A 1043 23.88 -12.42 19.00
C ALA A 1043 24.67 -12.64 20.32
N GLY A 1044 24.12 -12.25 21.48
CA GLY A 1044 24.84 -12.30 22.77
C GLY A 1044 25.99 -11.30 22.87
N LEU A 1045 25.94 -10.22 22.08
CA LEU A 1045 26.97 -9.19 22.04
C LEU A 1045 26.80 -8.17 23.17
N SER A 1046 27.91 -7.61 23.65
CA SER A 1046 27.89 -6.53 24.64
C SER A 1046 27.34 -5.23 24.06
N GLU A 1047 26.84 -4.33 24.91
CA GLU A 1047 26.39 -3.00 24.46
C GLU A 1047 27.47 -2.20 23.71
N SER A 1048 28.75 -2.32 24.11
CA SER A 1048 29.86 -1.69 23.37
C SER A 1048 30.05 -2.31 21.98
N ALA A 1049 29.85 -3.62 21.85
CA ALA A 1049 29.86 -4.27 20.54
C ALA A 1049 28.65 -3.84 19.69
N ALA A 1050 27.46 -3.68 20.29
CA ALA A 1050 26.29 -3.13 19.62
C ALA A 1050 26.56 -1.73 19.04
N VAL A 1051 27.12 -0.81 19.83
CA VAL A 1051 27.53 0.52 19.34
C VAL A 1051 28.56 0.44 18.22
N ASN A 1052 29.53 -0.49 18.30
CA ASN A 1052 30.54 -0.68 17.25
C ASN A 1052 29.93 -1.17 15.92
N LEU A 1053 28.84 -1.95 15.92
CA LEU A 1053 28.16 -2.43 14.70
C LEU A 1053 27.73 -1.30 13.75
N VAL A 1054 27.45 -0.12 14.29
CA VAL A 1054 26.97 1.08 13.57
C VAL A 1054 27.93 2.28 13.72
N SER A 1055 29.19 2.00 14.03
CA SER A 1055 30.28 2.98 14.04
C SER A 1055 31.58 2.33 13.57
N LYS A 1056 32.45 1.89 14.49
CA LYS A 1056 33.81 1.40 14.20
C LYS A 1056 33.85 0.20 13.24
N ASN A 1057 32.86 -0.69 13.29
CA ASN A 1057 32.84 -1.81 12.35
C ASN A 1057 32.60 -1.30 10.93
N ILE A 1058 31.69 -0.35 10.70
CA ILE A 1058 31.49 0.27 9.37
C ILE A 1058 32.77 0.99 8.92
N GLU A 1059 33.44 1.69 9.82
CA GLU A 1059 34.72 2.37 9.54
C GLU A 1059 35.85 1.40 9.15
N GLU A 1060 36.00 0.28 9.85
CA GLU A 1060 37.01 -0.74 9.57
C GLU A 1060 36.70 -1.48 8.25
N ILE A 1061 35.42 -1.82 8.02
CA ILE A 1061 34.96 -2.55 6.84
C ILE A 1061 35.18 -1.73 5.55
N LEU A 1062 34.92 -0.42 5.61
CA LEU A 1062 35.06 0.49 4.47
C LEU A 1062 36.42 1.25 4.46
N ASP A 1063 37.35 0.88 5.35
CA ASP A 1063 38.69 1.47 5.46
C ASP A 1063 38.67 3.02 5.56
N LEU A 1064 37.72 3.57 6.33
CA LEU A 1064 37.48 5.01 6.46
C LEU A 1064 38.62 5.69 7.22
N LYS A 1065 39.00 6.90 6.79
CA LYS A 1065 40.17 7.63 7.35
C LYS A 1065 39.81 8.50 8.56
N ILE A 1066 39.35 7.85 9.64
CA ILE A 1066 38.96 8.53 10.89
C ILE A 1066 40.15 8.70 11.85
N ASP A 1067 40.50 9.94 12.22
CA ASP A 1067 41.44 10.19 13.32
C ASP A 1067 40.75 9.96 14.67
N SER A 1068 41.22 8.95 15.40
CA SER A 1068 40.75 8.61 16.76
C SER A 1068 40.71 9.79 17.75
N LYS A 1069 41.54 10.83 17.56
CA LYS A 1069 41.57 12.02 18.42
C LYS A 1069 40.55 13.09 18.03
N LYS A 1070 40.01 13.01 16.81
CA LYS A 1070 38.99 13.89 16.23
C LYS A 1070 37.69 13.14 15.95
N ARG A 1071 37.42 12.11 16.73
CA ARG A 1071 36.21 11.30 16.60
C ARG A 1071 35.01 12.07 17.15
N ASP A 1072 33.98 12.21 16.33
CA ASP A 1072 32.69 12.76 16.74
C ASP A 1072 32.13 11.99 17.94
N PHE A 1073 31.35 12.68 18.77
CA PHE A 1073 30.64 12.04 19.86
C PHE A 1073 29.25 12.65 20.06
N VAL A 1074 28.34 11.83 20.57
CA VAL A 1074 26.94 12.21 20.80
C VAL A 1074 26.58 11.89 22.23
N VAL A 1075 25.96 12.87 22.90
CA VAL A 1075 25.46 12.76 24.26
C VAL A 1075 23.97 12.54 24.22
N PHE A 1076 23.48 11.55 24.96
CA PHE A 1076 22.07 11.19 25.05
C PHE A 1076 21.56 11.33 26.50
N GLU A 1077 20.27 11.62 26.63
CA GLU A 1077 19.48 11.40 27.83
C GLU A 1077 18.67 10.12 27.62
N GLY A 1078 18.81 9.14 28.53
CA GLY A 1078 18.30 7.79 28.34
C GLY A 1078 19.26 6.91 27.54
N ASN A 1079 19.07 5.58 27.61
CA ASN A 1079 19.92 4.61 26.94
C ASN A 1079 19.57 4.52 25.44
N PRO A 1080 20.44 4.93 24.50
CA PRO A 1080 20.13 4.92 23.06
C PRO A 1080 20.11 3.52 22.42
N LEU A 1081 20.46 2.48 23.17
CA LEU A 1081 20.22 1.09 22.80
C LEU A 1081 18.80 0.62 23.20
N GLN A 1082 17.93 1.54 23.63
CA GLN A 1082 16.52 1.33 23.96
C GLN A 1082 15.65 2.46 23.38
N PHE A 1083 14.34 2.22 23.29
CA PHE A 1083 13.39 3.28 23.00
C PHE A 1083 13.38 4.36 24.09
N GLY A 1084 13.12 5.60 23.69
CA GLY A 1084 12.97 6.73 24.61
C GLY A 1084 14.21 7.58 24.86
N ALA A 1085 15.35 7.29 24.22
CA ALA A 1085 16.52 8.17 24.33
C ALA A 1085 16.36 9.45 23.48
N SER A 1086 16.79 10.59 24.02
CA SER A 1086 16.91 11.87 23.29
C SER A 1086 18.37 12.21 23.08
N VAL A 1087 18.75 12.58 21.85
CA VAL A 1087 20.04 13.26 21.61
C VAL A 1087 20.00 14.61 22.34
N VAL A 1088 21.06 14.90 23.10
CA VAL A 1088 21.23 16.13 23.86
C VAL A 1088 22.11 17.10 23.09
N ILE A 1089 23.31 16.64 22.69
CA ILE A 1089 24.22 17.33 21.79
C ILE A 1089 24.95 16.33 20.89
N SER A 1090 25.27 16.76 19.68
CA SER A 1090 26.24 16.11 18.79
C SER A 1090 27.44 17.04 18.63
N VAL A 1091 28.65 16.48 18.60
CA VAL A 1091 29.90 17.24 18.44
C VAL A 1091 30.71 16.64 17.30
N ASP A 1092 31.02 17.45 16.29
CA ASP A 1092 31.95 17.11 15.22
C ASP A 1092 33.39 17.26 15.72
N GLY A 1093 34.17 16.17 15.66
CA GLY A 1093 35.53 16.15 16.17
C GLY A 1093 36.55 16.86 15.27
N ASP A 1094 36.24 17.08 13.99
CA ASP A 1094 37.14 17.77 13.06
C ASP A 1094 37.07 19.30 13.20
N SER A 1095 35.87 19.88 13.14
CA SER A 1095 35.66 21.32 13.34
C SER A 1095 35.63 21.74 14.82
N LYS A 1096 35.44 20.77 15.73
CA LYS A 1096 35.34 20.95 17.19
C LYS A 1096 34.18 21.89 17.59
N ILE A 1097 33.02 21.71 16.97
CA ILE A 1097 31.80 22.46 17.30
C ILE A 1097 30.67 21.52 17.72
N VAL A 1098 29.77 22.03 18.57
CA VAL A 1098 28.47 21.40 18.78
C VAL A 1098 27.66 21.59 17.50
N THR A 1099 27.45 20.53 16.73
CA THR A 1099 26.62 20.56 15.52
C THR A 1099 25.17 20.72 15.91
N ASP A 1100 24.67 19.81 16.75
CA ASP A 1100 23.26 19.66 17.09
C ASP A 1100 23.03 19.85 18.58
N CYS A 1101 21.85 20.35 18.92
CA CYS A 1101 21.40 20.48 20.30
C CYS A 1101 19.91 20.18 20.38
N TRP A 1102 19.56 19.17 21.18
CA TRP A 1102 18.21 18.64 21.37
C TRP A 1102 17.37 18.53 20.08
N PRO A 1103 17.87 17.86 19.02
CA PRO A 1103 17.13 17.74 17.77
C PRO A 1103 15.77 17.06 18.02
N GLU A 1104 14.74 17.56 17.35
CA GLU A 1104 13.36 17.10 17.48
C GLU A 1104 12.79 16.70 16.12
N ALA A 1105 11.76 15.87 16.16
CA ALA A 1105 11.11 15.27 15.00
C ALA A 1105 9.75 15.90 14.63
N GLN A 1106 9.45 17.08 15.18
CA GLN A 1106 8.15 17.74 15.03
C GLN A 1106 8.02 18.48 13.69
#